data_AF-A0A084AYX2-F1
#
_entry.id   AF-A0A084AYX2-F1
#
_cell.length_a   1.000
_cell.length_b   1.000
_cell.length_c   1.000
_cell.angle_alpha   90.00
_cell.angle_beta   90.00
_cell.angle_gamma   90.00
#
_symmetry.space_group_name_H-M   'P 1'
#
loop_
_entity.id
_entity.type
_entity.pdbx_description
1 polymer ?
#
loop_
_entity_poly.entity_id
_entity_poly.type
_entity_poly.pdbx_seq_one_letter_code
_entity_poly.pdbx_strand_id
1 'polypeptide(L)'
;MAKISLFLLALLGASNAVAAPTGNGTSSNVRVRWLGDTPNSTIGATFGLPWPKGRYRPNDTEFSLFGADAEPIPFATWVTGYWRDGSVKWTGHAISQADSVPEEYTVRASPCRASRKRAVDGLSVDDSSDEVTVSTGRITVTFPKSGSSIVGSIVTSGGKTVGRDGKLVLHSQSSIPDDVASRADGSVDYHNFESVIEEVTVSDESSVRALVTVRGQHQLSSGADHDDWLQFVLRFYLYQDSDAIRIIHTIVFDGDNSRDFISGLGIRFQVPLEGEELYNRHVRIAGADGGFLNEAVLGITGLRRDPGAAVRTAQHEGRELPDESTWDVRVTSRLHWIPVWNDYRLSQLSSDGFTLKKRTEPGQSWLNIPGGTRSGGLAYLGGATQGGLAVGGRDFWKRYPTGLDISGAGSDEGSITLWLYSPEAAPLDLRGYHDGMGQDTYEEQLDALEITYEDYEPGFDTPFGIARTNEIYLFAFENTPTSDRLAELNEYVNAPPVLQAEPEYIKDTQAAGDYWDLPDTSTPRRANIESNLDFNIRHYIAEVEARRWYGFLDYGDFMHAYDPDRHQWRYDIGGYAWDNSELSPDLFVWQYFLRTGREDVWRFAEALTRHTGEVDTYHIGDWKGLGTRHGVLHFADSAKQARIAQPQYRKYFYYLSGGDERTGEIIAETLDADQTYGILDPVRKVRTDGWTPSPENPVSFGLGTDWGGLAASWLIEWERRGPRWEEARDKLLGTATSIANLRYGFVTGSGLYYIENATLTPPPGDPNNEGIVSVSHLSSVFGLPEVIWEFLDFVGDEAPEGFEDAWLEYSYYYLATPAEQTERYGSRFTVSLRQAHSRLLARWAAVNGNETAARAAWTTYFSDGLRETSPWATERISGSGLLAPVDEAAWLSTNDFAQYGLASIQNLALIADSLEG
;
A
#
# COMPACT_ATOMS: atom_id res chain seq x y z
N MET A 1 -33.36 -75.21 42.03
CA MET A 1 -34.85 -75.31 41.96
C MET A 1 -35.30 -74.75 40.60
N ALA A 2 -36.61 -74.76 40.31
CA ALA A 2 -37.34 -74.17 39.16
C ALA A 2 -36.62 -73.07 38.31
N LYS A 3 -36.68 -73.04 36.96
CA LYS A 3 -37.84 -72.72 36.07
C LYS A 3 -38.43 -71.32 36.39
N ILE A 4 -38.82 -70.41 35.47
CA ILE A 4 -39.06 -70.30 34.00
C ILE A 4 -39.27 -68.76 33.74
N SER A 5 -39.13 -68.04 32.61
CA SER A 5 -38.55 -68.04 31.23
C SER A 5 -38.65 -66.56 30.72
N LEU A 6 -38.39 -66.05 29.50
CA LEU A 6 -37.94 -66.41 28.12
C LEU A 6 -37.35 -65.05 27.52
N PHE A 7 -37.01 -64.75 26.25
CA PHE A 7 -37.06 -65.38 24.91
C PHE A 7 -35.85 -64.92 24.04
N LEU A 8 -36.03 -64.40 22.81
CA LEU A 8 -34.97 -64.10 21.82
C LEU A 8 -35.30 -62.91 20.87
N LEU A 9 -34.25 -62.38 20.19
CA LEU A 9 -34.23 -61.44 19.04
C LEU A 9 -34.71 -59.99 19.27
N ALA A 10 -34.37 -58.97 18.46
CA ALA A 10 -33.11 -58.56 17.77
C ALA A 10 -33.38 -57.33 16.87
N LEU A 11 -32.47 -56.34 16.78
CA LEU A 11 -31.96 -55.76 15.51
C LEU A 11 -30.84 -54.70 15.75
N LEU A 12 -30.28 -54.17 14.66
CA LEU A 12 -29.12 -53.27 14.62
C LEU A 12 -29.41 -51.85 15.15
N GLY A 13 -28.37 -51.23 15.72
CA GLY A 13 -28.17 -49.77 15.73
C GLY A 13 -26.74 -49.47 15.30
N ALA A 14 -26.55 -48.76 14.18
CA ALA A 14 -25.21 -48.51 13.62
C ALA A 14 -24.62 -47.20 14.17
N SER A 15 -23.56 -47.30 14.96
CA SER A 15 -22.76 -46.15 15.37
C SER A 15 -21.81 -45.74 14.23
N ASN A 16 -22.29 -44.87 13.33
CA ASN A 16 -21.44 -44.21 12.35
C ASN A 16 -20.51 -43.22 13.06
N ALA A 17 -19.34 -43.70 13.49
CA ALA A 17 -18.21 -42.81 13.71
C ALA A 17 -17.83 -42.22 12.36
N VAL A 18 -18.07 -40.92 12.16
CA VAL A 18 -17.58 -40.21 10.97
C VAL A 18 -16.07 -40.15 11.08
N ALA A 19 -15.39 -41.01 10.32
CA ALA A 19 -13.95 -40.96 10.20
C ALA A 19 -13.58 -39.65 9.51
N ALA A 20 -12.78 -38.81 10.18
CA ALA A 20 -12.14 -37.68 9.51
C ALA A 20 -11.36 -38.22 8.29
N PRO A 21 -11.45 -37.55 7.12
CA PRO A 21 -10.76 -38.03 5.92
C PRO A 21 -9.25 -37.95 6.16
N THR A 22 -8.62 -39.10 6.37
CA THR A 22 -7.16 -39.22 6.35
C THR A 22 -6.69 -39.01 4.92
N GLY A 23 -6.50 -37.75 4.54
CA GLY A 23 -6.03 -37.37 3.21
C GLY A 23 -4.74 -38.11 2.89
N ASN A 24 -4.72 -38.83 1.77
CA ASN A 24 -3.48 -39.38 1.25
C ASN A 24 -2.51 -38.22 1.02
N GLY A 25 -1.32 -38.30 1.62
CA GLY A 25 -0.31 -37.25 1.58
C GLY A 25 0.32 -37.10 0.19
N THR A 26 -0.45 -36.60 -0.78
CA THR A 26 0.02 -36.21 -2.10
C THR A 26 0.56 -34.78 -2.07
N SER A 27 1.65 -34.55 -2.80
CA SER A 27 2.13 -33.20 -3.06
C SER A 27 1.12 -32.42 -3.90
N SER A 28 1.10 -31.09 -3.73
CA SER A 28 0.48 -30.18 -4.69
C SER A 28 1.56 -29.43 -5.45
N ASN A 29 1.27 -29.12 -6.71
CA ASN A 29 2.03 -28.18 -7.53
C ASN A 29 1.13 -26.96 -7.72
N VAL A 30 1.65 -25.77 -7.46
CA VAL A 30 0.98 -24.47 -7.67
C VAL A 30 1.80 -23.71 -8.71
N ARG A 31 1.14 -23.19 -9.74
CA ARG A 31 1.80 -22.35 -10.76
C ARG A 31 1.78 -20.90 -10.30
N VAL A 32 2.87 -20.19 -10.55
CA VAL A 32 2.90 -18.72 -10.51
C VAL A 32 3.47 -18.17 -11.81
N ARG A 33 2.89 -17.08 -12.29
CA ARG A 33 3.34 -16.35 -13.49
C ARG A 33 3.54 -14.89 -13.14
N TRP A 34 4.25 -14.19 -14.02
CA TRP A 34 4.34 -12.74 -13.95
C TRP A 34 2.99 -12.09 -14.22
N LEU A 35 2.65 -11.02 -13.50
CA LEU A 35 1.61 -10.10 -13.92
C LEU A 35 2.13 -9.29 -15.11
N GLY A 36 1.36 -9.26 -16.20
CA GLY A 36 1.78 -8.64 -17.45
C GLY A 36 2.65 -9.56 -18.30
N ASP A 37 3.60 -8.96 -19.02
CA ASP A 37 4.59 -9.70 -19.82
C ASP A 37 5.73 -10.27 -18.95
N THR A 38 6.41 -11.31 -19.43
CA THR A 38 7.59 -11.87 -18.73
C THR A 38 8.77 -10.89 -18.83
N PRO A 39 9.38 -10.48 -17.70
CA PRO A 39 10.41 -9.44 -17.70
C PRO A 39 11.76 -9.96 -18.25
N ASN A 40 12.47 -9.10 -19.00
CA ASN A 40 13.78 -9.43 -19.58
C ASN A 40 14.85 -9.79 -18.53
N SER A 41 14.75 -9.25 -17.32
CA SER A 41 15.59 -9.60 -16.17
C SER A 41 14.86 -9.29 -14.86
N THR A 42 15.26 -9.93 -13.77
CA THR A 42 14.77 -9.60 -12.42
C THR A 42 15.92 -9.49 -11.43
N ILE A 43 15.85 -8.52 -10.51
CA ILE A 43 16.80 -8.39 -9.39
C ILE A 43 16.51 -9.37 -8.24
N GLY A 44 15.49 -10.21 -8.40
CA GLY A 44 14.84 -10.95 -7.32
C GLY A 44 13.41 -10.45 -7.13
N ALA A 45 12.57 -11.31 -6.55
CA ALA A 45 11.16 -11.04 -6.33
C ALA A 45 10.66 -11.76 -5.07
N THR A 46 9.66 -11.17 -4.41
CA THR A 46 8.88 -11.80 -3.33
C THR A 46 7.43 -11.94 -3.80
N PHE A 47 6.75 -13.04 -3.47
CA PHE A 47 5.35 -13.28 -3.80
C PHE A 47 4.63 -14.15 -2.75
N GLY A 48 3.30 -14.04 -2.71
CA GLY A 48 2.46 -14.85 -1.84
C GLY A 48 1.92 -16.12 -2.50
N LEU A 49 1.68 -17.16 -1.71
CA LEU A 49 0.83 -18.29 -2.11
C LEU A 49 -0.16 -18.69 -1.00
N PRO A 50 -1.45 -18.89 -1.32
CA PRO A 50 -2.43 -19.41 -0.39
C PRO A 50 -2.38 -20.95 -0.31
N TRP A 51 -2.92 -21.52 0.76
CA TRP A 51 -2.97 -22.99 0.94
C TRP A 51 -4.30 -23.45 1.56
N PRO A 52 -4.91 -24.56 1.07
CA PRO A 52 -6.18 -25.05 1.60
C PRO A 52 -6.13 -25.46 3.08
N LYS A 53 -7.22 -25.15 3.78
CA LYS A 53 -7.49 -25.41 5.19
C LYS A 53 -7.18 -26.87 5.60
N GLY A 54 -6.42 -27.03 6.67
CA GLY A 54 -6.00 -28.32 7.23
C GLY A 54 -4.93 -29.09 6.43
N ARG A 55 -4.53 -28.63 5.24
CA ARG A 55 -3.74 -29.43 4.28
C ARG A 55 -2.25 -29.53 4.60
N TYR A 56 -1.63 -28.43 5.03
CA TYR A 56 -0.17 -28.33 5.24
C TYR A 56 0.17 -27.83 6.64
N ARG A 57 1.23 -28.39 7.23
CA ARG A 57 1.73 -28.01 8.57
C ARG A 57 3.09 -27.34 8.44
N PRO A 58 3.37 -26.22 9.12
CA PRO A 58 4.60 -25.44 8.93
C PRO A 58 5.89 -26.28 9.04
N ASN A 59 5.96 -27.17 10.03
CA ASN A 59 7.17 -27.96 10.32
C ASN A 59 7.23 -29.32 9.60
N ASP A 60 6.13 -29.78 8.99
CA ASP A 60 6.02 -31.08 8.30
C ASP A 60 5.85 -30.91 6.76
N THR A 61 6.05 -29.70 6.22
CA THR A 61 5.89 -29.40 4.79
C THR A 61 7.21 -28.90 4.21
N GLU A 62 7.65 -29.54 3.14
CA GLU A 62 8.80 -29.12 2.34
C GLU A 62 8.28 -28.48 1.05
N PHE A 63 8.60 -27.20 0.84
CA PHE A 63 8.30 -26.47 -0.39
C PHE A 63 9.52 -26.52 -1.31
N SER A 64 9.28 -26.62 -2.62
CA SER A 64 10.34 -26.69 -3.64
C SER A 64 9.91 -25.96 -4.92
N LEU A 65 10.75 -25.06 -5.43
CA LEU A 65 10.48 -24.26 -6.63
C LEU A 65 11.09 -24.91 -7.88
N PHE A 66 10.40 -24.82 -9.01
CA PHE A 66 10.83 -25.35 -10.30
C PHE A 66 10.56 -24.33 -11.42
N GLY A 67 11.47 -24.22 -12.39
CA GLY A 67 11.22 -23.57 -13.68
C GLY A 67 10.85 -24.60 -14.76
N ALA A 68 10.85 -24.16 -16.03
CA ALA A 68 10.51 -25.00 -17.18
C ALA A 68 11.36 -26.29 -17.31
N ASP A 69 12.64 -26.23 -16.96
CA ASP A 69 13.59 -27.36 -17.05
C ASP A 69 13.40 -28.44 -15.97
N ALA A 70 12.45 -28.26 -15.05
CA ALA A 70 12.09 -29.20 -13.96
C ALA A 70 13.20 -29.53 -12.94
N GLU A 71 14.36 -28.88 -12.99
CA GLU A 71 15.35 -28.87 -11.91
C GLU A 71 14.92 -27.91 -10.77
N PRO A 72 15.28 -28.19 -9.49
CA PRO A 72 14.90 -27.33 -8.36
C PRO A 72 15.68 -26.00 -8.36
N ILE A 73 14.95 -24.89 -8.30
CA ILE A 73 15.49 -23.53 -8.16
C ILE A 73 15.66 -23.20 -6.66
N PRO A 74 16.81 -22.63 -6.21
CA PRO A 74 16.96 -22.11 -4.86
C PRO A 74 16.01 -20.93 -4.58
N PHE A 75 15.32 -20.98 -3.45
CA PHE A 75 14.35 -19.95 -3.03
C PHE A 75 14.19 -19.95 -1.51
N ALA A 76 13.72 -18.84 -0.93
CA ALA A 76 13.32 -18.75 0.48
C ALA A 76 11.80 -18.90 0.65
N THR A 77 11.33 -19.29 1.83
CA THR A 77 9.91 -19.62 2.07
C THR A 77 9.52 -19.55 3.55
N TRP A 78 8.59 -18.65 3.87
CA TRP A 78 8.07 -18.42 5.22
C TRP A 78 6.54 -18.52 5.24
N VAL A 79 5.95 -18.66 6.44
CA VAL A 79 4.49 -18.61 6.63
C VAL A 79 4.09 -17.18 7.01
N THR A 80 3.14 -16.60 6.28
CA THR A 80 2.57 -15.25 6.54
C THR A 80 1.20 -15.31 7.20
N GLY A 81 0.50 -16.44 7.10
CA GLY A 81 -0.78 -16.65 7.76
C GLY A 81 -1.10 -18.13 8.00
N TYR A 82 -1.85 -18.39 9.07
CA TYR A 82 -2.22 -19.72 9.56
C TYR A 82 -3.73 -19.80 9.79
N TRP A 83 -4.38 -20.86 9.32
CA TRP A 83 -5.76 -21.19 9.68
C TRP A 83 -5.88 -21.42 11.20
N ARG A 84 -7.09 -21.36 11.77
CA ARG A 84 -7.30 -21.53 13.22
C ARG A 84 -6.66 -22.79 13.77
N ASP A 85 -6.79 -23.90 13.05
CA ASP A 85 -6.26 -25.22 13.43
C ASP A 85 -4.72 -25.30 13.43
N GLY A 86 -4.01 -24.23 13.02
CA GLY A 86 -2.55 -24.19 12.90
C GLY A 86 -2.01 -24.85 11.63
N SER A 87 -2.84 -25.04 10.60
CA SER A 87 -2.36 -25.32 9.24
C SER A 87 -1.99 -24.02 8.51
N VAL A 88 -1.12 -24.12 7.51
CA VAL A 88 -0.67 -22.98 6.69
C VAL A 88 -1.86 -22.43 5.89
N LYS A 89 -2.12 -21.11 5.97
CA LYS A 89 -3.10 -20.38 5.17
C LYS A 89 -2.44 -19.62 4.03
N TRP A 90 -1.32 -18.94 4.31
CA TRP A 90 -0.52 -18.20 3.34
C TRP A 90 0.98 -18.37 3.61
N THR A 91 1.77 -18.45 2.55
CA THR A 91 3.24 -18.37 2.59
C THR A 91 3.74 -17.16 1.79
N GLY A 92 4.87 -16.61 2.21
CA GLY A 92 5.70 -15.77 1.37
C GLY A 92 6.85 -16.59 0.79
N HIS A 93 7.25 -16.27 -0.43
CA HIS A 93 8.34 -16.91 -1.16
C HIS A 93 9.24 -15.85 -1.80
N ALA A 94 10.56 -16.09 -1.83
CA ALA A 94 11.50 -15.19 -2.50
C ALA A 94 12.49 -15.92 -3.40
N ILE A 95 12.72 -15.36 -4.60
CA ILE A 95 13.67 -15.84 -5.61
C ILE A 95 14.86 -14.87 -5.76
N SER A 96 16.02 -15.42 -6.13
CA SER A 96 17.24 -14.65 -6.45
C SER A 96 17.07 -13.81 -7.73
N GLN A 97 18.05 -12.96 -8.01
CA GLN A 97 18.24 -12.45 -9.37
C GLN A 97 18.43 -13.59 -10.36
N ALA A 98 17.93 -13.40 -11.58
CA ALA A 98 18.16 -14.30 -12.72
C ALA A 98 18.28 -13.49 -14.01
N ASP A 99 19.38 -13.71 -14.75
CA ASP A 99 19.62 -13.09 -16.06
C ASP A 99 18.86 -13.83 -17.21
N SER A 100 18.15 -14.91 -16.89
CA SER A 100 17.22 -15.64 -17.77
C SER A 100 15.98 -16.01 -16.95
N VAL A 101 14.84 -15.40 -17.27
CA VAL A 101 13.61 -15.47 -16.45
C VAL A 101 12.60 -16.44 -17.07
N PRO A 102 12.16 -17.50 -16.35
CA PRO A 102 11.02 -18.32 -16.77
C PRO A 102 9.69 -17.56 -16.83
N GLU A 103 8.86 -17.88 -17.84
CA GLU A 103 7.49 -17.38 -17.98
C GLU A 103 6.56 -17.84 -16.83
N GLU A 104 6.82 -19.06 -16.32
CA GLU A 104 6.08 -19.71 -15.24
C GLU A 104 7.06 -20.41 -14.29
N TYR A 105 6.78 -20.31 -12.99
CA TYR A 105 7.39 -21.15 -11.96
C TYR A 105 6.34 -22.06 -11.34
N THR A 106 6.78 -23.21 -10.82
CA THR A 106 5.93 -24.13 -10.04
C THR A 106 6.47 -24.28 -8.62
N VAL A 107 5.69 -23.91 -7.62
CA VAL A 107 5.94 -24.23 -6.21
C VAL A 107 5.28 -25.57 -5.89
N ARG A 108 6.06 -26.53 -5.37
CA ARG A 108 5.57 -27.84 -4.94
C ARG A 108 5.63 -27.97 -3.42
N ALA A 109 4.46 -28.10 -2.78
CA ALA A 109 4.35 -28.44 -1.36
C ALA A 109 4.25 -29.96 -1.17
N SER A 110 5.17 -30.54 -0.40
CA SER A 110 5.26 -31.99 -0.15
C SER A 110 5.32 -32.29 1.36
N PRO A 111 4.54 -33.25 1.88
CA PRO A 111 4.67 -33.68 3.28
C PRO A 111 6.03 -34.33 3.53
N CYS A 112 6.83 -33.78 4.46
CA CYS A 112 8.17 -34.25 4.77
C CYS A 112 8.36 -34.46 6.27
N ARG A 113 8.82 -35.66 6.66
CA ARG A 113 9.06 -36.05 8.08
C ARG A 113 10.44 -35.65 8.62
N ALA A 114 11.25 -34.95 7.85
CA ALA A 114 12.59 -34.55 8.24
C ALA A 114 13.01 -33.29 7.49
N SER A 115 12.77 -32.12 8.10
CA SER A 115 13.31 -30.85 7.63
C SER A 115 14.81 -30.95 7.36
N ARG A 116 15.18 -30.91 6.08
CA ARG A 116 16.54 -30.70 5.62
C ARG A 116 16.61 -29.29 5.09
N LYS A 117 16.98 -28.32 5.96
CA LYS A 117 17.49 -27.02 5.47
C LYS A 117 18.70 -27.31 4.59
N ARG A 118 18.50 -27.37 3.28
CA ARG A 118 19.58 -27.41 2.29
C ARG A 118 20.20 -26.03 2.32
N ALA A 119 21.44 -25.93 2.83
CA ALA A 119 22.20 -24.70 2.72
C ALA A 119 22.27 -24.32 1.23
N VAL A 120 21.86 -23.09 0.93
CA VAL A 120 22.09 -22.45 -0.36
C VAL A 120 23.31 -21.57 -0.11
N ASP A 121 24.44 -21.94 -0.70
CA ASP A 121 25.61 -21.08 -0.73
C ASP A 121 25.30 -19.92 -1.69
N GLY A 122 25.39 -18.67 -1.22
CA GLY A 122 24.87 -17.51 -1.94
C GLY A 122 24.94 -16.24 -1.10
N LEU A 123 23.78 -15.78 -0.60
CA LEU A 123 23.70 -14.62 0.27
C LEU A 123 24.27 -14.94 1.67
N SER A 124 25.00 -13.98 2.26
CA SER A 124 25.50 -14.07 3.64
C SER A 124 25.26 -12.77 4.40
N VAL A 125 24.98 -12.89 5.70
CA VAL A 125 24.90 -11.75 6.63
C VAL A 125 25.88 -11.99 7.77
N ASP A 126 26.64 -10.95 8.13
CA ASP A 126 27.39 -10.86 9.39
C ASP A 126 26.76 -9.76 10.24
N ASP A 127 26.43 -10.08 11.50
CA ASP A 127 25.74 -9.19 12.42
C ASP A 127 26.61 -8.92 13.65
N SER A 128 27.25 -7.75 13.68
CA SER A 128 28.21 -7.37 14.72
C SER A 128 27.59 -6.44 15.78
N SER A 129 28.40 -5.98 16.74
CA SER A 129 27.97 -4.93 17.69
C SER A 129 27.82 -3.56 17.04
N ASP A 130 28.54 -3.31 15.93
CA ASP A 130 28.81 -1.96 15.42
C ASP A 130 28.09 -1.72 14.07
N GLU A 131 27.94 -2.77 13.26
CA GLU A 131 27.34 -2.77 11.92
C GLU A 131 26.75 -4.15 11.54
N VAL A 132 25.78 -4.15 10.62
CA VAL A 132 25.37 -5.34 9.84
C VAL A 132 26.06 -5.27 8.48
N THR A 133 26.65 -6.36 8.02
CA THR A 133 27.17 -6.46 6.63
C THR A 133 26.46 -7.59 5.88
N VAL A 134 25.93 -7.27 4.69
CA VAL A 134 25.18 -8.19 3.82
C VAL A 134 25.92 -8.35 2.49
N SER A 135 26.27 -9.58 2.11
CA SER A 135 26.87 -9.89 0.80
C SER A 135 25.91 -10.71 -0.05
N THR A 136 25.58 -10.22 -1.25
CA THR A 136 24.66 -10.90 -2.20
C THR A 136 25.34 -11.90 -3.11
N GLY A 137 26.66 -11.78 -3.30
CA GLY A 137 27.43 -12.45 -4.35
C GLY A 137 27.89 -11.48 -5.47
N ARG A 138 27.11 -10.44 -5.79
CA ARG A 138 27.53 -9.34 -6.67
C ARG A 138 27.97 -8.08 -5.93
N ILE A 139 27.41 -7.82 -4.74
CA ILE A 139 27.78 -6.69 -3.87
C ILE A 139 27.93 -7.14 -2.42
N THR A 140 28.59 -6.29 -1.63
CA THR A 140 28.59 -6.27 -0.16
C THR A 140 28.17 -4.89 0.30
N VAL A 141 27.25 -4.83 1.26
CA VAL A 141 26.62 -3.59 1.76
C VAL A 141 26.70 -3.57 3.28
N THR A 142 27.11 -2.43 3.83
CA THR A 142 27.31 -2.24 5.27
C THR A 142 26.30 -1.25 5.85
N PHE A 143 25.65 -1.62 6.95
CA PHE A 143 24.64 -0.85 7.67
C PHE A 143 25.12 -0.59 9.11
N PRO A 144 25.69 0.58 9.41
CA PRO A 144 26.08 0.99 10.76
C PRO A 144 24.90 0.95 11.74
N LYS A 145 25.13 0.52 12.99
CA LYS A 145 24.10 0.47 14.05
C LYS A 145 23.93 1.77 14.82
N SER A 146 24.66 2.83 14.45
CA SER A 146 24.59 4.14 15.11
C SER A 146 25.21 5.24 14.23
N GLY A 147 25.01 6.51 14.61
CA GLY A 147 25.43 7.67 13.83
C GLY A 147 24.44 8.01 12.71
N SER A 148 24.86 8.79 11.71
CA SER A 148 23.95 9.32 10.69
C SER A 148 23.88 8.53 9.38
N SER A 149 24.81 7.61 9.16
CA SER A 149 25.04 6.92 7.89
C SER A 149 24.23 5.62 7.78
N ILE A 150 23.01 5.69 7.23
CA ILE A 150 22.11 4.55 7.03
C ILE A 150 22.71 3.43 6.14
N VAL A 151 23.69 3.76 5.29
CA VAL A 151 24.48 2.78 4.51
C VAL A 151 25.93 3.26 4.48
N GLY A 152 26.80 2.58 5.25
CA GLY A 152 28.20 2.95 5.37
C GLY A 152 28.98 2.79 4.08
N SER A 153 28.81 1.66 3.38
CA SER A 153 29.43 1.41 2.07
C SER A 153 28.64 0.42 1.21
N ILE A 154 28.82 0.53 -0.12
CA ILE A 154 28.39 -0.41 -1.15
C ILE A 154 29.64 -0.78 -1.96
N VAL A 155 30.07 -2.04 -1.85
CA VAL A 155 31.28 -2.58 -2.49
C VAL A 155 30.90 -3.66 -3.48
N THR A 156 31.42 -3.61 -4.70
CA THR A 156 31.18 -4.62 -5.75
C THR A 156 32.04 -5.88 -5.54
N SER A 157 31.70 -6.98 -6.21
CA SER A 157 32.43 -8.26 -6.09
C SER A 157 33.88 -8.22 -6.59
N GLY A 158 34.24 -7.26 -7.45
CA GLY A 158 35.63 -6.93 -7.81
C GLY A 158 36.37 -6.07 -6.78
N GLY A 159 35.72 -5.65 -5.69
CA GLY A 159 36.30 -4.93 -4.57
C GLY A 159 36.27 -3.40 -4.68
N LYS A 160 35.47 -2.81 -5.59
CA LYS A 160 35.36 -1.35 -5.76
C LYS A 160 34.28 -0.78 -4.85
N THR A 161 34.59 0.28 -4.11
CA THR A 161 33.58 1.03 -3.35
C THR A 161 32.88 2.00 -4.29
N VAL A 162 31.64 1.70 -4.67
CA VAL A 162 30.90 2.48 -5.68
C VAL A 162 29.87 3.44 -5.08
N GLY A 163 29.55 3.27 -3.80
CA GLY A 163 28.78 4.23 -3.00
C GLY A 163 29.20 4.15 -1.53
N ARG A 164 29.17 5.27 -0.80
CA ARG A 164 29.40 5.34 0.65
C ARG A 164 28.68 6.53 1.28
N ASP A 165 28.70 6.60 2.61
CA ASP A 165 28.01 7.62 3.42
C ASP A 165 26.56 7.89 2.97
N GLY A 166 25.80 6.80 2.80
CA GLY A 166 24.38 6.84 2.49
C GLY A 166 23.60 7.44 3.65
N LYS A 167 22.82 8.48 3.38
CA LYS A 167 22.14 9.32 4.40
C LYS A 167 20.76 9.76 3.94
N LEU A 168 19.82 9.89 4.88
CA LEU A 168 18.65 10.75 4.66
C LEU A 168 19.05 12.21 4.90
N VAL A 169 18.45 13.09 4.11
CA VAL A 169 18.66 14.54 4.19
C VAL A 169 17.32 15.24 4.17
N LEU A 170 17.08 16.07 5.18
CA LEU A 170 15.86 16.84 5.37
C LEU A 170 16.22 18.32 5.47
N HIS A 171 15.42 19.15 4.81
CA HIS A 171 15.41 20.59 4.92
C HIS A 171 14.02 21.03 5.35
N SER A 172 13.94 21.94 6.33
CA SER A 172 12.71 22.63 6.70
C SER A 172 12.94 24.13 6.88
N GLN A 173 11.86 24.89 7.03
CA GLN A 173 11.91 26.32 7.30
C GLN A 173 10.78 26.76 8.24
N SER A 174 11.04 27.73 9.11
CA SER A 174 10.15 28.09 10.24
C SER A 174 8.85 28.82 9.88
N SER A 175 8.68 29.22 8.63
CA SER A 175 7.50 29.94 8.12
C SER A 175 7.42 29.97 6.59
N ILE A 176 6.22 30.17 6.05
CA ILE A 176 5.97 30.46 4.62
C ILE A 176 5.53 31.92 4.48
N PRO A 177 6.25 32.78 3.72
CA PRO A 177 5.82 34.14 3.45
C PRO A 177 4.62 34.21 2.49
N ASP A 178 3.56 34.94 2.88
CA ASP A 178 2.26 35.03 2.18
C ASP A 178 2.36 35.31 0.67
N ASP A 179 3.30 36.16 0.27
CA ASP A 179 3.56 36.50 -1.13
C ASP A 179 5.05 36.79 -1.41
N VAL A 180 5.37 37.13 -2.66
CA VAL A 180 6.76 37.42 -3.08
C VAL A 180 7.31 38.73 -2.48
N ALA A 181 6.47 39.67 -2.07
CA ALA A 181 6.88 40.95 -1.47
C ALA A 181 7.16 40.81 0.03
N SER A 182 6.34 40.05 0.76
CA SER A 182 6.49 39.76 2.20
C SER A 182 7.86 39.16 2.56
N ARG A 183 8.51 38.48 1.62
CA ARG A 183 9.89 37.97 1.68
C ARG A 183 10.96 39.05 1.95
N ALA A 184 10.63 40.34 1.78
CA ALA A 184 11.53 41.45 2.09
C ALA A 184 11.49 41.90 3.57
N ASP A 185 10.36 41.66 4.24
CA ASP A 185 10.09 42.14 5.61
C ASP A 185 10.07 41.01 6.65
N GLY A 186 9.80 39.76 6.23
CA GLY A 186 9.82 38.57 7.09
C GLY A 186 11.20 37.91 7.22
N SER A 187 11.49 37.35 8.39
CA SER A 187 12.63 36.45 8.63
C SER A 187 12.17 34.99 8.60
N VAL A 188 12.80 34.17 7.76
CA VAL A 188 12.60 32.73 7.70
C VAL A 188 13.86 32.05 8.24
N ASP A 189 13.73 31.23 9.27
CA ASP A 189 14.81 30.36 9.73
C ASP A 189 14.82 29.09 8.87
N TYR A 190 16.02 28.58 8.60
CA TYR A 190 16.22 27.38 7.81
C TYR A 190 16.95 26.32 8.64
N HIS A 191 16.49 25.09 8.53
CA HIS A 191 16.99 23.95 9.30
C HIS A 191 17.36 22.82 8.35
N ASN A 192 18.56 22.28 8.52
CA ASN A 192 19.06 21.12 7.78
C ASN A 192 19.30 19.98 8.77
N PHE A 193 18.82 18.79 8.44
CA PHE A 193 18.94 17.60 9.27
C PHE A 193 19.55 16.45 8.45
N GLU A 194 20.30 15.58 9.12
CA GLU A 194 20.67 14.26 8.59
C GLU A 194 19.90 13.18 9.38
N SER A 195 19.74 11.98 8.82
CA SER A 195 19.28 10.82 9.60
C SER A 195 20.14 10.61 10.85
N VAL A 196 19.56 10.14 11.95
CA VAL A 196 20.27 9.49 13.07
C VAL A 196 19.66 8.11 13.31
N ILE A 197 20.51 7.10 13.49
CA ILE A 197 20.11 5.69 13.62
C ILE A 197 19.89 5.35 15.10
N GLU A 198 18.74 4.73 15.38
CA GLU A 198 18.35 4.26 16.72
C GLU A 198 18.32 2.73 16.81
N GLU A 199 17.84 2.05 15.76
CA GLU A 199 17.75 0.59 15.70
C GLU A 199 18.13 0.08 14.30
N VAL A 200 18.84 -1.05 14.25
CA VAL A 200 19.03 -1.86 13.04
C VAL A 200 18.75 -3.32 13.36
N THR A 201 17.85 -3.94 12.59
CA THR A 201 17.48 -5.36 12.71
C THR A 201 17.59 -6.07 11.36
N VAL A 202 17.68 -7.41 11.38
CA VAL A 202 17.74 -8.27 10.19
C VAL A 202 16.70 -9.38 10.31
N SER A 203 16.10 -9.79 9.20
CA SER A 203 15.22 -10.96 9.14
C SER A 203 15.96 -12.29 9.38
N ASP A 204 15.35 -13.19 10.16
CA ASP A 204 15.82 -14.59 10.35
C ASP A 204 15.97 -15.36 9.03
N GLU A 205 15.22 -14.98 7.99
CA GLU A 205 15.35 -15.50 6.64
C GLU A 205 16.40 -14.67 5.87
N SER A 206 17.51 -15.31 5.51
CA SER A 206 18.71 -14.67 4.96
C SER A 206 19.46 -15.51 3.91
N SER A 207 18.83 -16.54 3.33
CA SER A 207 19.50 -17.44 2.36
C SER A 207 19.42 -16.98 0.90
N VAL A 208 18.28 -16.41 0.49
CA VAL A 208 18.01 -15.94 -0.90
C VAL A 208 17.54 -14.49 -0.94
N ARG A 209 16.95 -14.01 0.16
CA ARG A 209 16.57 -12.62 0.43
C ARG A 209 17.04 -12.32 1.84
N ALA A 210 17.59 -11.13 2.07
CA ALA A 210 17.75 -10.55 3.41
C ALA A 210 17.00 -9.22 3.46
N LEU A 211 16.29 -8.98 4.56
CA LEU A 211 15.69 -7.69 4.90
C LEU A 211 16.46 -7.09 6.07
N VAL A 212 17.11 -5.95 5.85
CA VAL A 212 17.65 -5.10 6.93
C VAL A 212 16.67 -3.96 7.17
N THR A 213 16.22 -3.77 8.41
CA THR A 213 15.33 -2.66 8.79
C THR A 213 16.09 -1.69 9.70
N VAL A 214 16.15 -0.42 9.29
CA VAL A 214 16.79 0.68 10.02
C VAL A 214 15.70 1.66 10.49
N ARG A 215 15.69 2.02 11.77
CA ARG A 215 14.79 3.02 12.36
C ARG A 215 15.57 4.20 12.93
N GLY A 216 14.92 5.36 12.96
CA GLY A 216 15.42 6.53 13.65
C GLY A 216 14.64 7.79 13.28
N GLN A 217 15.30 8.94 13.41
CA GLN A 217 14.71 10.27 13.18
C GLN A 217 15.71 11.21 12.49
N HIS A 218 15.30 12.42 12.14
CA HIS A 218 16.16 13.43 11.53
C HIS A 218 16.70 14.39 12.59
N GLN A 219 18.03 14.44 12.73
CA GLN A 219 18.74 15.26 13.72
C GLN A 219 19.37 16.49 13.08
N LEU A 220 19.25 17.64 13.77
CA LEU A 220 19.71 18.94 13.27
C LEU A 220 21.23 18.94 13.03
N SER A 221 21.64 19.09 11.78
CA SER A 221 23.05 19.16 11.37
C SER A 221 23.56 20.59 11.17
N SER A 222 22.68 21.51 10.77
CA SER A 222 22.96 22.95 10.70
C SER A 222 21.70 23.78 10.49
N GLY A 223 21.60 24.95 11.11
CA GLY A 223 20.45 25.84 10.98
C GLY A 223 20.28 26.74 12.20
N ALA A 224 19.06 27.19 12.46
CA ALA A 224 18.63 27.60 13.79
C ALA A 224 18.24 26.37 14.64
N ASP A 225 18.18 26.53 15.96
CA ASP A 225 17.83 25.47 16.90
C ASP A 225 16.44 24.87 16.60
N HIS A 226 16.35 23.54 16.65
CA HIS A 226 15.16 22.71 16.40
C HIS A 226 15.38 21.37 17.11
N ASP A 227 14.32 20.74 17.61
CA ASP A 227 14.41 19.39 18.18
C ASP A 227 14.51 18.34 17.05
N ASP A 228 14.97 17.13 17.37
CA ASP A 228 14.99 16.01 16.43
C ASP A 228 13.55 15.54 16.13
N TRP A 229 13.24 15.24 14.86
CA TRP A 229 11.86 14.95 14.41
C TRP A 229 11.83 14.14 13.09
N LEU A 230 10.65 13.98 12.51
CA LEU A 230 10.36 13.24 11.28
C LEU A 230 10.89 11.80 11.34
N GLN A 231 10.30 10.99 12.22
CA GLN A 231 10.62 9.57 12.37
C GLN A 231 10.59 8.83 11.03
N PHE A 232 11.58 7.95 10.82
CA PHE A 232 11.74 7.17 9.59
C PHE A 232 11.89 5.66 9.85
N VAL A 233 11.47 4.86 8.86
CA VAL A 233 11.74 3.43 8.79
C VAL A 233 12.20 3.08 7.38
N LEU A 234 13.41 2.55 7.25
CA LEU A 234 13.98 2.08 5.99
C LEU A 234 14.06 0.56 5.99
N ARG A 235 13.44 -0.08 5.00
CA ARG A 235 13.51 -1.53 4.77
C ARG A 235 14.32 -1.80 3.51
N PHE A 236 15.54 -2.30 3.68
CA PHE A 236 16.46 -2.65 2.61
C PHE A 236 16.31 -4.14 2.28
N TYR A 237 15.82 -4.44 1.08
CA TYR A 237 15.71 -5.79 0.54
C TYR A 237 16.87 -6.07 -0.39
N LEU A 238 17.71 -7.02 -0.01
CA LEU A 238 18.83 -7.52 -0.80
C LEU A 238 18.55 -8.97 -1.19
N TYR A 239 18.77 -9.31 -2.45
CA TYR A 239 18.54 -10.66 -2.98
C TYR A 239 19.86 -11.32 -3.40
N GLN A 240 19.92 -12.64 -3.30
CA GLN A 240 21.04 -13.44 -3.79
C GLN A 240 21.32 -13.13 -5.27
N ASP A 241 22.62 -13.07 -5.60
CA ASP A 241 23.17 -12.84 -6.94
C ASP A 241 22.71 -11.53 -7.59
N SER A 242 22.26 -10.54 -6.79
CA SER A 242 21.85 -9.21 -7.26
C SER A 242 22.84 -8.10 -6.95
N ASP A 243 22.97 -7.16 -7.89
CA ASP A 243 23.70 -5.88 -7.80
C ASP A 243 22.79 -4.70 -7.44
N ALA A 244 21.51 -4.97 -7.12
CA ALA A 244 20.50 -3.99 -6.75
C ALA A 244 20.10 -4.06 -5.27
N ILE A 245 19.58 -2.94 -4.76
CA ILE A 245 18.99 -2.83 -3.41
C ILE A 245 17.62 -2.14 -3.57
N ARG A 246 16.53 -2.81 -3.17
CA ARG A 246 15.20 -2.20 -3.06
C ARG A 246 15.04 -1.61 -1.66
N ILE A 247 14.62 -0.36 -1.56
CA ILE A 247 14.46 0.37 -0.31
C ILE A 247 13.01 0.85 -0.22
N ILE A 248 12.31 0.42 0.83
CA ILE A 248 11.02 0.98 1.21
C ILE A 248 11.28 2.03 2.31
N HIS A 249 11.12 3.30 1.96
CA HIS A 249 11.40 4.47 2.79
C HIS A 249 10.09 5.03 3.35
N THR A 250 9.80 4.76 4.62
CA THR A 250 8.65 5.31 5.36
C THR A 250 9.10 6.52 6.17
N ILE A 251 8.30 7.59 6.19
CA ILE A 251 8.36 8.65 7.21
C ILE A 251 6.98 8.80 7.87
N VAL A 252 6.96 9.30 9.11
CA VAL A 252 5.77 9.74 9.84
C VAL A 252 5.94 11.22 10.17
N PHE A 253 4.93 12.05 9.89
CA PHE A 253 4.98 13.49 10.19
C PHE A 253 4.59 13.75 11.66
N ASP A 254 5.53 14.24 12.46
CA ASP A 254 5.39 14.50 13.90
C ASP A 254 5.71 15.96 14.29
N GLY A 255 5.80 16.86 13.30
CA GLY A 255 6.06 18.29 13.51
C GLY A 255 4.83 19.16 13.81
N ASP A 256 5.07 20.40 14.21
CA ASP A 256 4.07 21.47 14.29
C ASP A 256 3.77 21.98 12.87
N ASN A 257 2.60 21.63 12.31
CA ASN A 257 2.24 22.03 10.95
C ASN A 257 2.12 23.55 10.74
N SER A 258 2.09 24.37 11.81
CA SER A 258 2.14 25.83 11.72
C SER A 258 3.54 26.40 11.58
N ARG A 259 4.59 25.57 11.73
CA ARG A 259 6.01 25.98 11.78
C ARG A 259 6.96 25.12 10.96
N ASP A 260 6.73 23.81 10.86
CA ASP A 260 7.73 22.83 10.45
C ASP A 260 7.58 22.46 8.97
N PHE A 261 7.70 23.46 8.10
CA PHE A 261 7.45 23.32 6.66
C PHE A 261 8.62 22.61 5.95
N ILE A 262 8.40 21.37 5.50
CA ILE A 262 9.41 20.59 4.77
C ILE A 262 9.74 21.28 3.44
N SER A 263 10.97 21.79 3.31
CA SER A 263 11.49 22.45 2.12
C SER A 263 12.38 21.53 1.27
N GLY A 264 12.64 20.31 1.71
CA GLY A 264 13.28 19.27 0.92
C GLY A 264 13.46 17.95 1.68
N LEU A 265 13.25 16.82 1.03
CA LEU A 265 13.41 15.49 1.63
C LEU A 265 14.07 14.57 0.60
N GLY A 266 15.11 13.83 0.98
CA GLY A 266 15.79 12.94 0.05
C GLY A 266 16.79 11.98 0.68
N ILE A 267 17.37 11.15 -0.18
CA ILE A 267 18.45 10.22 0.15
C ILE A 267 19.69 10.55 -0.68
N ARG A 268 20.84 10.67 -0.02
CA ARG A 268 22.14 11.06 -0.59
C ARG A 268 23.17 9.97 -0.39
N PHE A 269 24.02 9.78 -1.39
CA PHE A 269 25.23 8.95 -1.33
C PHE A 269 26.44 9.73 -1.85
N GLN A 270 27.60 9.45 -1.27
CA GLN A 270 28.90 9.80 -1.85
C GLN A 270 29.32 8.73 -2.86
N VAL A 271 29.96 9.15 -3.96
CA VAL A 271 30.51 8.27 -5.00
C VAL A 271 32.00 8.58 -5.16
N PRO A 272 32.90 7.64 -4.81
CA PRO A 272 34.34 7.81 -5.04
C PRO A 272 34.68 7.92 -6.53
N LEU A 273 35.48 8.91 -6.90
CA LEU A 273 35.92 9.19 -8.27
C LEU A 273 37.44 9.43 -8.39
N GLU A 274 38.18 9.36 -7.27
CA GLU A 274 39.64 9.48 -7.21
C GLU A 274 40.32 8.54 -8.21
N GLY A 275 41.30 9.03 -8.97
CA GLY A 275 42.00 8.23 -9.97
C GLY A 275 41.24 7.95 -11.27
N GLU A 276 39.93 8.23 -11.36
CA GLU A 276 39.22 8.25 -12.64
C GLU A 276 39.47 9.57 -13.38
N GLU A 277 39.94 9.49 -14.63
CA GLU A 277 40.14 10.66 -15.47
C GLU A 277 38.83 11.41 -15.76
N LEU A 278 38.87 12.74 -15.79
CA LEU A 278 37.66 13.58 -15.88
C LEU A 278 36.82 13.32 -17.14
N TYR A 279 37.42 12.78 -18.20
CA TYR A 279 36.73 12.38 -19.43
C TYR A 279 36.15 10.95 -19.40
N ASN A 280 36.57 10.10 -18.45
CA ASN A 280 36.03 8.76 -18.18
C ASN A 280 34.91 8.77 -17.12
N ARG A 281 34.67 9.92 -16.46
CA ARG A 281 33.60 10.09 -15.47
C ARG A 281 32.29 10.44 -16.17
N HIS A 282 31.22 9.73 -15.81
CA HIS A 282 29.97 9.69 -16.55
C HIS A 282 28.76 10.06 -15.68
N VAL A 283 27.91 10.94 -16.22
CA VAL A 283 26.63 11.35 -15.64
C VAL A 283 25.52 10.94 -16.59
N ARG A 284 24.62 10.07 -16.11
CA ARG A 284 23.42 9.61 -16.83
C ARG A 284 22.18 9.96 -16.03
N ILE A 285 21.15 10.51 -16.68
CA ILE A 285 19.89 10.91 -16.03
C ILE A 285 18.72 10.56 -16.96
N ALA A 286 17.69 9.90 -16.44
CA ALA A 286 16.50 9.51 -17.17
C ALA A 286 15.67 10.73 -17.61
N GLY A 287 15.35 10.80 -18.89
CA GLY A 287 14.37 11.71 -19.47
C GLY A 287 12.99 11.06 -19.56
N ALA A 288 12.21 11.50 -20.54
CA ALA A 288 10.94 10.87 -20.90
C ALA A 288 11.14 9.70 -21.88
N ASP A 289 10.14 8.81 -21.94
CA ASP A 289 9.97 7.77 -22.96
C ASP A 289 11.22 6.89 -23.18
N GLY A 290 11.87 6.48 -22.07
CA GLY A 290 13.09 5.65 -22.07
C GLY A 290 14.39 6.38 -22.47
N GLY A 291 14.33 7.67 -22.83
CA GLY A 291 15.49 8.46 -23.20
C GLY A 291 16.40 8.83 -22.02
N PHE A 292 17.69 9.06 -22.28
CA PHE A 292 18.68 9.41 -21.26
C PHE A 292 19.58 10.60 -21.66
N LEU A 293 19.87 11.48 -20.72
CA LEU A 293 21.07 12.32 -20.75
C LEU A 293 22.30 11.40 -20.70
N ASN A 294 23.26 11.59 -21.61
CA ASN A 294 24.49 10.80 -21.68
C ASN A 294 25.70 11.74 -21.84
N GLU A 295 26.16 12.33 -20.74
CA GLU A 295 27.31 13.25 -20.74
C GLU A 295 28.46 12.76 -19.85
N ALA A 296 29.68 13.20 -20.18
CA ALA A 296 30.85 13.04 -19.33
C ALA A 296 31.18 14.35 -18.61
N VAL A 297 31.83 14.24 -17.45
CA VAL A 297 32.22 15.40 -16.62
C VAL A 297 33.14 16.36 -17.40
N LEU A 298 34.07 15.83 -18.19
CA LEU A 298 34.83 16.57 -19.22
C LEU A 298 34.50 16.00 -20.62
N GLY A 299 33.59 16.66 -21.33
CA GLY A 299 33.13 16.22 -22.65
C GLY A 299 34.18 16.46 -23.76
N ILE A 300 34.56 15.39 -24.47
CA ILE A 300 35.45 15.44 -25.65
C ILE A 300 34.71 15.31 -26.99
N THR A 301 33.38 15.19 -26.95
CA THR A 301 32.48 15.27 -28.11
C THR A 301 32.13 16.73 -28.43
N GLY A 302 31.58 17.00 -29.63
CA GLY A 302 31.15 18.35 -30.04
C GLY A 302 32.24 19.43 -30.22
N LEU A 303 33.49 19.15 -29.82
CA LEU A 303 34.60 20.11 -29.80
C LEU A 303 34.99 20.64 -31.19
N ARG A 304 35.64 21.82 -31.20
CA ARG A 304 36.25 22.43 -32.40
C ARG A 304 37.39 21.59 -33.03
N ARG A 305 37.84 20.54 -32.35
CA ARG A 305 38.87 19.58 -32.81
C ARG A 305 38.40 18.19 -32.45
N ASP A 306 38.54 17.28 -33.40
CA ASP A 306 38.14 15.88 -33.26
C ASP A 306 39.30 15.10 -32.63
N PRO A 307 39.14 14.46 -31.44
CA PRO A 307 40.19 13.62 -30.86
C PRO A 307 40.34 12.29 -31.62
N GLY A 308 39.31 11.87 -32.34
CA GLY A 308 39.16 10.56 -32.98
C GLY A 308 37.71 10.09 -32.91
N ALA A 309 37.27 9.31 -33.90
CA ALA A 309 35.95 8.68 -33.87
C ALA A 309 35.82 7.70 -32.69
N ALA A 310 36.78 6.77 -32.54
CA ALA A 310 36.78 5.78 -31.46
C ALA A 310 36.74 6.40 -30.05
N VAL A 311 37.43 7.53 -29.86
CA VAL A 311 37.46 8.27 -28.58
C VAL A 311 36.08 8.85 -28.24
N ARG A 312 35.43 9.54 -29.19
CA ARG A 312 34.08 10.10 -29.01
C ARG A 312 33.02 9.02 -28.80
N THR A 313 33.12 7.93 -29.54
CA THR A 313 32.24 6.76 -29.41
C THR A 313 32.39 6.13 -28.02
N ALA A 314 33.62 5.92 -27.53
CA ALA A 314 33.85 5.38 -26.18
C ALA A 314 33.20 6.24 -25.08
N GLN A 315 33.42 7.56 -25.08
CA GLN A 315 32.83 8.46 -24.07
C GLN A 315 31.29 8.45 -24.09
N HIS A 316 30.68 8.44 -25.27
CA HIS A 316 29.22 8.41 -25.40
C HIS A 316 28.65 7.09 -24.87
N GLU A 317 29.30 5.97 -25.19
CA GLU A 317 28.96 4.61 -24.73
C GLU A 317 29.35 4.35 -23.26
N GLY A 318 29.96 5.30 -22.56
CA GLY A 318 30.37 5.16 -21.15
C GLY A 318 31.64 4.34 -20.92
N ARG A 319 32.34 3.95 -21.99
CA ARG A 319 33.55 3.12 -21.92
C ARG A 319 34.80 3.94 -21.65
N GLU A 320 35.84 3.29 -21.14
CA GLU A 320 37.17 3.88 -20.99
C GLU A 320 37.66 4.42 -22.34
N LEU A 321 38.12 5.67 -22.35
CA LEU A 321 38.66 6.28 -23.57
C LEU A 321 40.06 5.68 -23.87
N PRO A 322 40.43 5.50 -25.15
CA PRO A 322 41.77 5.06 -25.53
C PRO A 322 42.87 5.95 -24.92
N ASP A 323 44.08 5.41 -24.75
CA ASP A 323 45.27 6.16 -24.32
C ASP A 323 45.45 7.48 -25.10
N GLU A 324 45.75 8.58 -24.39
CA GLU A 324 45.87 9.93 -24.96
C GLU A 324 46.85 10.02 -26.15
N SER A 325 47.88 9.17 -26.20
CA SER A 325 48.84 9.15 -27.30
C SER A 325 48.25 8.72 -28.64
N THR A 326 47.06 8.10 -28.65
CA THR A 326 46.34 7.74 -29.88
C THR A 326 45.42 8.86 -30.40
N TRP A 327 45.20 9.92 -29.61
CA TRP A 327 44.28 11.00 -29.94
C TRP A 327 44.94 12.03 -30.87
N ASP A 328 44.12 12.86 -31.52
CA ASP A 328 44.64 14.08 -32.14
C ASP A 328 45.21 15.03 -31.06
N VAL A 329 46.53 15.24 -31.12
CA VAL A 329 47.29 16.09 -30.17
C VAL A 329 46.72 17.51 -30.03
N ARG A 330 45.90 17.99 -30.98
CA ARG A 330 45.25 19.31 -30.89
C ARG A 330 44.15 19.34 -29.82
N VAL A 331 43.65 18.18 -29.37
CA VAL A 331 42.73 18.03 -28.23
C VAL A 331 43.49 17.81 -26.92
N THR A 332 44.36 16.80 -26.82
CA THR A 332 45.05 16.44 -25.55
C THR A 332 45.88 17.60 -25.00
N SER A 333 46.62 18.31 -25.86
CA SER A 333 47.34 19.55 -25.48
C SER A 333 46.45 20.73 -25.04
N ARG A 334 45.13 20.55 -24.93
CA ARG A 334 44.11 21.57 -24.59
C ARG A 334 43.01 21.07 -23.64
N LEU A 335 43.12 19.89 -23.03
CA LEU A 335 42.10 19.39 -22.09
C LEU A 335 41.81 20.40 -20.96
N HIS A 336 42.84 21.08 -20.47
CA HIS A 336 42.76 22.17 -19.48
C HIS A 336 41.99 23.44 -19.93
N TRP A 337 41.50 23.51 -21.17
CA TRP A 337 40.57 24.56 -21.64
C TRP A 337 39.14 24.06 -21.86
N ILE A 338 38.86 22.79 -21.60
CA ILE A 338 37.52 22.21 -21.69
C ILE A 338 36.87 22.33 -20.30
N PRO A 339 35.65 22.89 -20.18
CA PRO A 339 34.96 22.98 -18.89
C PRO A 339 34.69 21.61 -18.28
N VAL A 340 34.96 21.51 -16.98
CA VAL A 340 34.56 20.42 -16.09
C VAL A 340 33.16 20.74 -15.57
N TRP A 341 32.22 19.80 -15.67
CA TRP A 341 30.84 19.95 -15.20
C TRP A 341 30.66 19.18 -13.88
N ASN A 342 30.85 19.88 -12.75
CA ASN A 342 30.73 19.27 -11.42
C ASN A 342 29.29 18.94 -11.02
N ASP A 343 28.33 19.81 -11.38
CA ASP A 343 26.96 19.72 -10.83
C ASP A 343 25.91 19.56 -11.92
N TYR A 344 24.90 18.74 -11.68
CA TYR A 344 23.71 18.51 -12.50
C TYR A 344 22.47 18.47 -11.60
N ARG A 345 21.36 19.05 -12.05
CA ARG A 345 20.07 19.06 -11.35
C ARG A 345 18.92 18.80 -12.33
N LEU A 346 18.12 17.78 -12.05
CA LEU A 346 16.79 17.56 -12.62
C LEU A 346 15.73 17.95 -11.59
N SER A 347 14.72 18.70 -12.01
CA SER A 347 13.61 19.14 -11.15
C SER A 347 12.27 18.90 -11.86
N GLN A 348 11.53 17.91 -11.38
CA GLN A 348 10.20 17.50 -11.83
C GLN A 348 9.17 18.11 -10.87
N LEU A 349 8.79 19.37 -11.13
CA LEU A 349 7.99 20.18 -10.20
C LEU A 349 6.48 20.13 -10.52
N SER A 350 6.09 19.35 -11.53
CA SER A 350 4.71 18.97 -11.83
C SER A 350 4.68 17.56 -12.44
N SER A 351 3.49 16.98 -12.57
CA SER A 351 3.27 15.70 -13.25
C SER A 351 3.48 15.75 -14.77
N ASP A 352 3.76 16.92 -15.37
CA ASP A 352 3.81 17.12 -16.83
C ASP A 352 5.07 17.80 -17.35
N GLY A 353 5.98 18.28 -16.49
CA GLY A 353 7.21 18.94 -16.91
C GLY A 353 8.37 18.83 -15.94
N PHE A 354 9.57 18.52 -16.47
CA PHE A 354 10.84 18.66 -15.76
C PHE A 354 11.80 19.63 -16.43
N THR A 355 12.57 20.34 -15.61
CA THR A 355 13.72 21.12 -16.05
C THR A 355 15.02 20.39 -15.72
N LEU A 356 16.06 20.66 -16.50
CA LEU A 356 17.37 20.01 -16.38
C LEU A 356 18.47 21.04 -16.59
N LYS A 357 19.47 21.07 -15.72
CA LYS A 357 20.54 22.08 -15.74
C LYS A 357 21.85 21.52 -15.20
N LYS A 358 22.98 22.10 -15.64
CA LYS A 358 24.33 21.74 -15.14
C LYS A 358 25.19 22.97 -14.88
N ARG A 359 26.23 22.82 -14.05
CA ARG A 359 27.12 23.92 -13.63
C ARG A 359 28.55 23.42 -13.51
N THR A 360 29.51 24.31 -13.78
CA THR A 360 30.94 23.97 -13.69
C THR A 360 31.44 23.91 -12.25
N GLU A 361 31.01 24.84 -11.39
CA GLU A 361 31.32 24.90 -9.96
C GLU A 361 30.36 25.88 -9.25
N PRO A 362 30.20 25.80 -7.91
CA PRO A 362 29.50 26.83 -7.12
C PRO A 362 30.03 28.25 -7.38
N GLY A 363 29.12 29.23 -7.39
CA GLY A 363 29.43 30.62 -7.74
C GLY A 363 29.32 30.96 -9.22
N GLN A 364 29.32 29.96 -10.11
CA GLN A 364 29.04 30.14 -11.55
C GLN A 364 27.55 29.99 -11.86
N SER A 365 27.12 30.50 -13.02
CA SER A 365 25.75 30.32 -13.51
C SER A 365 25.47 28.88 -13.92
N TRP A 366 24.27 28.37 -13.59
CA TRP A 366 23.74 27.15 -14.18
C TRP A 366 23.49 27.34 -15.69
N LEU A 367 23.94 26.38 -16.49
CA LEU A 367 23.60 26.22 -17.90
C LEU A 367 22.37 25.32 -18.02
N ASN A 368 21.32 25.81 -18.67
CA ASN A 368 20.12 25.03 -18.94
C ASN A 368 20.37 23.96 -20.02
N ILE A 369 19.96 22.72 -19.74
CA ILE A 369 19.89 21.60 -20.68
C ILE A 369 18.44 21.50 -21.18
N PRO A 370 18.15 21.06 -22.42
CA PRO A 370 16.78 20.76 -22.83
C PRO A 370 16.08 19.82 -21.85
N GLY A 371 14.97 20.28 -21.25
CA GLY A 371 14.11 19.48 -20.38
C GLY A 371 13.09 18.65 -21.17
N GLY A 372 12.10 18.10 -20.46
CA GLY A 372 11.07 17.24 -21.04
C GLY A 372 9.80 17.21 -20.19
N THR A 373 8.94 16.21 -20.43
CA THR A 373 7.65 16.06 -19.74
C THR A 373 7.78 15.31 -18.42
N ARG A 374 7.98 13.99 -18.49
CA ARG A 374 7.94 13.07 -17.34
C ARG A 374 9.23 12.28 -17.29
N SER A 375 10.10 12.58 -16.33
CA SER A 375 11.35 11.85 -16.10
C SER A 375 11.05 10.47 -15.53
N GLY A 376 11.76 9.44 -16.01
CA GLY A 376 11.75 8.10 -15.44
C GLY A 376 12.28 8.01 -14.00
N GLY A 377 12.97 9.03 -13.49
CA GLY A 377 13.34 9.13 -12.08
C GLY A 377 14.64 8.44 -11.66
N LEU A 378 15.45 7.96 -12.61
CA LEU A 378 16.77 7.36 -12.37
C LEU A 378 17.92 8.31 -12.73
N ALA A 379 18.95 8.37 -11.88
CA ALA A 379 20.25 8.98 -12.18
C ALA A 379 21.40 8.03 -11.84
N TYR A 380 22.52 8.17 -12.55
CA TYR A 380 23.78 7.45 -12.32
C TYR A 380 24.97 8.43 -12.31
N LEU A 381 25.88 8.20 -11.36
CA LEU A 381 27.19 8.84 -11.26
C LEU A 381 28.28 7.77 -11.09
N GLY A 382 29.38 7.92 -11.82
CA GLY A 382 30.54 7.04 -11.68
C GLY A 382 31.56 7.22 -12.81
N GLY A 383 32.34 6.18 -13.07
CA GLY A 383 33.35 6.17 -14.11
C GLY A 383 33.56 4.80 -14.78
N ALA A 384 34.30 4.84 -15.89
CA ALA A 384 34.59 3.67 -16.72
C ALA A 384 35.50 2.62 -16.06
N THR A 385 36.29 2.99 -15.04
CA THR A 385 37.27 2.13 -14.36
C THR A 385 37.05 2.03 -12.86
N GLN A 386 36.53 3.08 -12.21
CA GLN A 386 36.16 3.04 -10.77
C GLN A 386 34.77 2.46 -10.49
N GLY A 387 33.89 2.40 -11.49
CA GLY A 387 32.49 2.00 -11.27
C GLY A 387 31.62 3.16 -10.81
N GLY A 388 30.46 2.85 -10.22
CA GLY A 388 29.56 3.88 -9.68
C GLY A 388 28.19 3.37 -9.27
N LEU A 389 27.33 4.31 -8.87
CA LEU A 389 26.03 4.08 -8.29
C LEU A 389 24.94 4.75 -9.14
N ALA A 390 23.84 4.03 -9.36
CA ALA A 390 22.57 4.65 -9.73
C ALA A 390 21.59 4.66 -8.56
N VAL A 391 20.74 5.68 -8.52
CA VAL A 391 19.56 5.78 -7.66
C VAL A 391 18.33 6.06 -8.53
N GLY A 392 17.22 5.37 -8.25
CA GLY A 392 15.94 5.56 -8.93
C GLY A 392 14.78 5.61 -7.93
N GLY A 393 13.85 6.55 -8.12
CA GLY A 393 12.58 6.55 -7.40
C GLY A 393 11.47 5.93 -8.27
N ARG A 394 10.71 4.98 -7.72
CA ARG A 394 9.51 4.45 -8.38
C ARG A 394 8.46 5.55 -8.53
N ASP A 395 7.77 5.58 -9.67
CA ASP A 395 6.66 6.50 -9.93
C ASP A 395 7.03 8.00 -9.78
N PHE A 396 8.30 8.32 -10.03
CA PHE A 396 8.96 9.60 -9.72
C PHE A 396 8.17 10.85 -10.14
N TRP A 397 7.63 10.89 -11.36
CA TRP A 397 6.86 12.03 -11.86
C TRP A 397 5.40 12.06 -11.37
N LYS A 398 4.84 10.91 -10.97
CA LYS A 398 3.51 10.80 -10.35
C LYS A 398 3.53 11.31 -8.91
N ARG A 399 4.71 11.30 -8.27
CA ARG A 399 4.94 11.65 -6.85
C ARG A 399 5.58 13.04 -6.66
N TYR A 400 5.43 13.93 -7.64
CA TYR A 400 6.05 15.26 -7.66
C TYR A 400 5.67 16.12 -6.42
N PRO A 401 6.48 17.12 -6.00
CA PRO A 401 7.67 17.65 -6.66
C PRO A 401 8.94 16.86 -6.32
N THR A 402 9.55 16.22 -7.31
CA THR A 402 10.71 15.33 -7.16
C THR A 402 11.94 15.86 -7.91
N GLY A 403 13.13 15.36 -7.58
CA GLY A 403 14.37 15.81 -8.20
C GLY A 403 15.52 14.82 -8.10
N LEU A 404 16.54 15.03 -8.94
CA LEU A 404 17.79 14.27 -8.95
C LEU A 404 18.94 15.26 -9.02
N ASP A 405 19.83 15.22 -8.03
CA ASP A 405 21.05 16.03 -8.01
C ASP A 405 22.29 15.15 -8.13
N ILE A 406 23.25 15.63 -8.90
CA ILE A 406 24.65 15.20 -8.88
C ILE A 406 25.50 16.44 -8.59
N SER A 407 26.48 16.32 -7.69
CA SER A 407 27.37 17.43 -7.32
C SER A 407 28.81 16.97 -7.15
N GLY A 408 29.75 17.89 -7.38
CA GLY A 408 31.18 17.63 -7.19
C GLY A 408 31.80 16.56 -8.12
N ALA A 409 31.17 16.20 -9.23
CA ALA A 409 31.59 15.06 -10.07
C ALA A 409 33.01 15.17 -10.70
N GLY A 410 33.61 16.36 -10.69
CA GLY A 410 35.02 16.62 -11.06
C GLY A 410 36.00 16.68 -9.87
N SER A 411 35.55 16.41 -8.65
CA SER A 411 36.39 16.24 -7.44
C SER A 411 36.66 14.76 -7.18
N ASP A 412 37.58 14.42 -6.27
CA ASP A 412 37.93 13.02 -5.96
C ASP A 412 36.77 12.22 -5.35
N GLU A 413 35.73 12.92 -4.88
CA GLU A 413 34.46 12.37 -4.44
C GLU A 413 33.32 13.24 -4.96
N GLY A 414 32.35 12.62 -5.62
CA GLY A 414 31.08 13.25 -5.99
C GLY A 414 29.97 12.86 -5.02
N SER A 415 28.79 13.43 -5.22
CA SER A 415 27.57 12.99 -4.53
C SER A 415 26.41 12.85 -5.51
N ILE A 416 25.53 11.90 -5.22
CA ILE A 416 24.26 11.68 -5.92
C ILE A 416 23.11 11.73 -4.90
N THR A 417 22.04 12.48 -5.19
CA THR A 417 20.89 12.66 -4.29
C THR A 417 19.59 12.45 -5.06
N LEU A 418 18.70 11.59 -4.55
CA LEU A 418 17.30 11.51 -4.94
C LEU A 418 16.48 12.36 -3.98
N TRP A 419 15.80 13.38 -4.51
CA TRP A 419 14.84 14.20 -3.77
C TRP A 419 13.43 13.63 -3.93
N LEU A 420 12.89 13.09 -2.84
CA LEU A 420 11.49 12.71 -2.67
C LEU A 420 10.57 13.94 -2.57
N TYR A 421 11.09 15.01 -1.97
CA TYR A 421 10.53 16.36 -2.04
C TYR A 421 11.62 17.35 -2.47
N SER A 422 11.42 18.06 -3.57
CA SER A 422 12.48 18.83 -4.25
C SER A 422 12.70 20.24 -3.66
N PRO A 423 13.95 20.62 -3.29
CA PRO A 423 14.29 21.99 -2.85
C PRO A 423 14.14 23.11 -3.89
N GLU A 424 13.54 22.85 -5.06
CA GLU A 424 13.15 23.90 -6.02
C GLU A 424 11.62 24.07 -6.12
N ALA A 425 10.86 23.37 -5.29
CA ALA A 425 9.43 23.57 -5.09
C ALA A 425 9.13 24.75 -4.13
N ALA A 426 7.85 25.01 -3.88
CA ALA A 426 7.45 25.63 -2.63
C ALA A 426 7.65 24.63 -1.46
N PRO A 427 7.72 25.07 -0.18
CA PRO A 427 7.69 24.17 0.95
C PRO A 427 6.37 23.40 1.02
N LEU A 428 6.39 22.21 1.61
CA LEU A 428 5.21 21.42 1.89
C LEU A 428 4.42 22.08 3.04
N ASP A 429 3.26 22.62 2.69
CA ASP A 429 2.31 23.22 3.64
C ASP A 429 1.22 22.19 3.99
N LEU A 430 1.10 21.84 5.27
CA LEU A 430 0.16 20.84 5.78
C LEU A 430 -0.81 21.45 6.82
N ARG A 431 -1.05 22.76 6.74
CA ARG A 431 -2.04 23.47 7.57
C ARG A 431 -3.46 23.19 7.08
N GLY A 432 -4.45 23.41 7.95
CA GLY A 432 -5.86 23.45 7.57
C GLY A 432 -6.10 24.46 6.44
N TYR A 433 -6.96 24.11 5.48
CA TYR A 433 -7.16 24.89 4.25
C TYR A 433 -8.04 26.15 4.44
N HIS A 434 -8.65 26.30 5.62
CA HIS A 434 -9.46 27.46 6.02
C HIS A 434 -9.32 27.74 7.53
N ASP A 435 -9.84 28.87 8.00
CA ASP A 435 -9.77 29.33 9.40
C ASP A 435 -10.91 28.78 10.31
N GLY A 436 -11.64 27.76 9.85
CA GLY A 436 -12.81 27.21 10.52
C GLY A 436 -14.07 28.08 10.39
N MET A 437 -14.00 29.26 9.75
CA MET A 437 -15.14 30.12 9.40
C MET A 437 -16.04 30.56 10.58
N GLY A 438 -15.57 30.40 11.83
CA GLY A 438 -16.33 30.72 13.05
C GLY A 438 -17.22 29.58 13.58
N GLN A 439 -16.94 28.32 13.23
CA GLN A 439 -17.68 27.13 13.70
C GLN A 439 -17.31 26.73 15.15
N ASP A 440 -17.67 27.58 16.11
CA ASP A 440 -17.33 27.43 17.54
C ASP A 440 -18.11 26.30 18.25
N THR A 441 -19.20 25.78 17.67
CA THR A 441 -20.06 24.75 18.27
C THR A 441 -20.35 23.56 17.35
N TYR A 442 -20.71 22.41 17.94
CA TYR A 442 -21.18 21.23 17.20
C TYR A 442 -22.46 21.51 16.37
N GLU A 443 -23.29 22.50 16.75
CA GLU A 443 -24.47 22.88 15.98
C GLU A 443 -24.07 23.58 14.67
N GLU A 444 -23.11 24.49 14.72
CA GLU A 444 -22.57 25.19 13.53
C GLU A 444 -21.75 24.27 12.63
N GLN A 445 -21.01 23.31 13.20
CA GLN A 445 -20.27 22.29 12.46
C GLN A 445 -21.20 21.33 11.70
N LEU A 446 -22.34 20.95 12.30
CA LEU A 446 -23.34 20.12 11.63
C LEU A 446 -24.17 20.92 10.59
N ASP A 447 -24.39 22.23 10.78
CA ASP A 447 -25.01 23.09 9.76
C ASP A 447 -24.08 23.26 8.53
N ALA A 448 -22.76 23.33 8.74
CA ALA A 448 -21.76 23.30 7.67
C ALA A 448 -21.73 21.94 6.93
N LEU A 449 -21.79 20.83 7.66
CA LEU A 449 -21.86 19.47 7.10
C LEU A 449 -23.04 19.28 6.12
N GLU A 450 -24.20 19.88 6.39
CA GLU A 450 -25.39 19.82 5.51
C GLU A 450 -25.20 20.58 4.17
N ILE A 451 -24.16 21.41 4.01
CA ILE A 451 -23.90 22.19 2.77
C ILE A 451 -22.55 21.89 2.09
N THR A 452 -21.48 21.57 2.82
CA THR A 452 -20.16 21.19 2.26
C THR A 452 -19.89 19.69 2.29
N TYR A 453 -20.69 18.92 3.04
CA TYR A 453 -20.44 17.52 3.38
C TYR A 453 -19.15 17.25 4.18
N GLU A 454 -18.54 18.28 4.77
CA GLU A 454 -17.39 18.19 5.71
C GLU A 454 -17.84 18.35 7.17
N ASP A 455 -17.32 17.50 8.07
CA ASP A 455 -17.55 17.60 9.52
C ASP A 455 -16.32 18.24 10.20
N TYR A 456 -16.24 19.57 10.21
CA TYR A 456 -15.08 20.29 10.77
C TYR A 456 -15.09 20.32 12.31
N GLU A 457 -13.91 20.34 12.95
CA GLU A 457 -13.74 20.67 14.37
C GLU A 457 -12.34 21.26 14.60
N PRO A 458 -12.19 22.38 15.34
CA PRO A 458 -10.89 23.05 15.51
C PRO A 458 -9.78 22.13 16.06
N GLY A 459 -8.69 22.00 15.30
CA GLY A 459 -7.53 21.18 15.68
C GLY A 459 -7.61 19.71 15.25
N PHE A 460 -8.70 19.30 14.59
CA PHE A 460 -8.79 17.99 13.92
C PHE A 460 -8.24 18.00 12.49
N ASP A 461 -8.11 19.19 11.90
CA ASP A 461 -7.50 19.50 10.60
C ASP A 461 -5.96 19.40 10.65
N THR A 462 -5.44 18.32 11.24
CA THR A 462 -4.01 18.13 11.55
C THR A 462 -3.38 16.91 10.86
N PRO A 463 -2.18 17.07 10.26
CA PRO A 463 -1.39 15.98 9.69
C PRO A 463 -0.58 15.23 10.74
N PHE A 464 -0.62 15.60 12.02
CA PHE A 464 0.22 14.99 13.06
C PHE A 464 -0.06 13.49 13.16
N GLY A 465 0.91 12.68 12.75
CA GLY A 465 0.88 11.23 12.74
C GLY A 465 0.56 10.57 11.41
N ILE A 466 0.32 11.30 10.32
CA ILE A 466 0.20 10.69 8.98
C ILE A 466 1.57 10.17 8.50
N ALA A 467 1.58 9.15 7.65
CA ALA A 467 2.78 8.57 7.07
C ALA A 467 2.87 8.72 5.55
N ARG A 468 4.07 8.54 5.00
CA ARG A 468 4.24 8.32 3.56
C ARG A 468 5.40 7.39 3.24
N THR A 469 5.06 6.23 2.67
CA THR A 469 6.02 5.30 2.10
C THR A 469 6.39 5.66 0.67
N ASN A 470 7.69 5.62 0.38
CA ASN A 470 8.32 5.81 -0.93
C ASN A 470 9.12 4.55 -1.29
N GLU A 471 9.16 4.19 -2.57
CA GLU A 471 9.91 3.03 -3.07
C GLU A 471 11.08 3.49 -3.93
N ILE A 472 12.28 3.12 -3.52
CA ILE A 472 13.57 3.60 -4.03
C ILE A 472 14.43 2.38 -4.40
N TYR A 473 15.23 2.51 -5.45
CA TYR A 473 16.19 1.49 -5.85
C TYR A 473 17.60 2.07 -5.96
N LEU A 474 18.58 1.28 -5.55
CA LEU A 474 20.00 1.51 -5.82
C LEU A 474 20.53 0.41 -6.73
N PHE A 475 21.43 0.75 -7.64
CA PHE A 475 22.13 -0.20 -8.51
C PHE A 475 23.63 0.09 -8.51
N ALA A 476 24.41 -0.93 -8.16
CA ALA A 476 25.87 -0.84 -8.08
C ALA A 476 26.52 -1.37 -9.36
N PHE A 477 27.49 -0.64 -9.92
CA PHE A 477 28.14 -1.04 -11.16
C PHE A 477 29.66 -1.04 -11.05
N GLU A 478 30.28 -2.15 -11.44
CA GLU A 478 31.74 -2.29 -11.58
C GLU A 478 32.37 -1.23 -12.48
N ASN A 479 31.68 -0.83 -13.55
CA ASN A 479 32.09 0.16 -14.54
C ASN A 479 30.82 0.87 -15.05
N THR A 480 30.91 2.05 -15.67
CA THR A 480 29.70 2.70 -16.25
C THR A 480 28.90 1.75 -17.16
N PRO A 481 27.61 1.51 -16.88
CA PRO A 481 26.76 0.64 -17.69
C PRO A 481 26.35 1.29 -19.02
N THR A 482 25.84 0.48 -19.95
CA THR A 482 25.24 0.99 -21.18
C THR A 482 23.96 1.79 -20.90
N SER A 483 23.66 2.76 -21.76
CA SER A 483 22.41 3.54 -21.71
C SER A 483 21.18 2.62 -21.78
N ASP A 484 21.24 1.57 -22.60
CA ASP A 484 20.17 0.57 -22.74
C ASP A 484 19.91 -0.18 -21.42
N ARG A 485 20.96 -0.58 -20.69
CA ARG A 485 20.80 -1.24 -19.38
C ARG A 485 20.24 -0.27 -18.33
N LEU A 486 20.57 1.02 -18.41
CA LEU A 486 19.94 2.03 -17.55
C LEU A 486 18.48 2.27 -17.90
N ALA A 487 18.07 2.12 -19.17
CA ALA A 487 16.68 2.14 -19.58
C ALA A 487 15.90 0.92 -19.05
N GLU A 488 16.42 -0.30 -19.24
CA GLU A 488 15.86 -1.54 -18.66
C GLU A 488 15.65 -1.42 -17.14
N LEU A 489 16.63 -0.87 -16.42
CA LEU A 489 16.54 -0.68 -14.98
C LEU A 489 15.57 0.45 -14.59
N ASN A 490 15.47 1.53 -15.38
CA ASN A 490 14.49 2.58 -15.17
C ASN A 490 13.04 2.08 -15.42
N GLU A 491 12.84 1.20 -16.41
CA GLU A 491 11.58 0.49 -16.63
C GLU A 491 11.25 -0.42 -15.44
N TYR A 492 12.20 -1.25 -14.99
CA TYR A 492 12.06 -2.09 -13.80
C TYR A 492 11.66 -1.26 -12.55
N VAL A 493 12.27 -0.10 -12.33
CA VAL A 493 11.97 0.81 -11.20
C VAL A 493 10.52 1.31 -11.23
N ASN A 494 9.95 1.56 -12.41
CA ASN A 494 8.60 2.12 -12.55
C ASN A 494 7.51 1.05 -12.73
N ALA A 495 7.87 -0.17 -13.13
CA ALA A 495 6.98 -1.33 -13.16
C ALA A 495 7.68 -2.58 -12.57
N PRO A 496 7.86 -2.67 -11.24
CA PRO A 496 8.50 -3.81 -10.60
C PRO A 496 7.73 -5.12 -10.91
N PRO A 497 8.35 -6.15 -11.50
CA PRO A 497 7.67 -7.39 -11.86
C PRO A 497 7.17 -8.16 -10.64
N VAL A 498 5.92 -8.63 -10.70
CA VAL A 498 5.24 -9.34 -9.61
C VAL A 498 4.88 -10.74 -10.08
N LEU A 499 5.18 -11.77 -9.27
CA LEU A 499 4.66 -13.12 -9.47
C LEU A 499 3.35 -13.30 -8.71
N GLN A 500 2.35 -13.94 -9.33
CA GLN A 500 1.07 -14.30 -8.69
C GLN A 500 0.60 -15.69 -9.11
N ALA A 501 -0.27 -16.29 -8.28
CA ALA A 501 -1.00 -17.51 -8.63
C ALA A 501 -2.13 -17.23 -9.64
N GLU A 502 -2.59 -18.28 -10.33
CA GLU A 502 -3.81 -18.21 -11.15
C GLU A 502 -5.05 -17.93 -10.25
N PRO A 503 -5.96 -17.00 -10.62
CA PRO A 503 -7.18 -16.67 -9.87
C PRO A 503 -7.99 -17.90 -9.39
N GLU A 504 -8.10 -18.91 -10.27
CA GLU A 504 -8.71 -20.20 -10.02
C GLU A 504 -8.16 -20.86 -8.75
N TYR A 505 -6.83 -20.85 -8.58
CA TYR A 505 -6.18 -21.46 -7.42
C TYR A 505 -6.48 -20.69 -6.13
N ILE A 506 -6.44 -19.34 -6.19
CA ILE A 506 -6.71 -18.51 -5.02
C ILE A 506 -8.15 -18.74 -4.54
N LYS A 507 -9.13 -18.78 -5.46
CA LYS A 507 -10.52 -19.14 -5.18
C LYS A 507 -10.65 -20.54 -4.56
N ASP A 508 -10.03 -21.56 -5.15
CA ASP A 508 -10.04 -22.95 -4.67
C ASP A 508 -9.49 -23.12 -3.24
N THR A 509 -8.60 -22.23 -2.77
CA THR A 509 -8.09 -22.28 -1.39
C THR A 509 -9.02 -21.66 -0.34
N GLN A 510 -9.95 -20.80 -0.75
CA GLN A 510 -10.76 -19.92 0.11
C GLN A 510 -9.95 -18.99 1.05
N ALA A 511 -8.63 -18.88 0.87
CA ALA A 511 -7.75 -18.14 1.78
C ALA A 511 -7.88 -16.61 1.69
N ALA A 512 -8.60 -16.10 0.68
CA ALA A 512 -8.99 -14.71 0.49
C ALA A 512 -10.52 -14.52 0.57
N GLY A 513 -11.20 -15.33 1.40
CA GLY A 513 -12.65 -15.34 1.52
C GLY A 513 -13.34 -16.24 0.48
N ASP A 514 -14.64 -16.48 0.69
CA ASP A 514 -15.49 -17.31 -0.19
C ASP A 514 -16.47 -16.50 -1.05
N TYR A 515 -16.65 -15.21 -0.72
CA TYR A 515 -17.69 -14.28 -1.18
C TYR A 515 -17.43 -13.64 -2.56
N TRP A 516 -16.31 -13.94 -3.21
CA TRP A 516 -16.06 -13.59 -4.61
C TRP A 516 -15.84 -14.86 -5.42
N ASP A 517 -16.10 -14.83 -6.72
CA ASP A 517 -15.87 -15.96 -7.64
C ASP A 517 -15.40 -15.44 -9.00
N LEU A 518 -14.89 -16.30 -9.89
CA LEU A 518 -14.35 -15.93 -11.20
C LEU A 518 -15.39 -15.20 -12.09
N PRO A 519 -14.96 -14.35 -13.04
CA PRO A 519 -15.86 -13.67 -13.97
C PRO A 519 -16.68 -14.64 -14.81
N ASP A 520 -18.00 -14.46 -14.85
CA ASP A 520 -18.89 -15.32 -15.63
C ASP A 520 -19.64 -14.53 -16.72
N THR A 521 -19.53 -15.00 -17.96
CA THR A 521 -20.21 -14.43 -19.14
C THR A 521 -21.17 -15.43 -19.80
N SER A 522 -21.51 -16.53 -19.11
CA SER A 522 -22.36 -17.62 -19.62
C SER A 522 -23.80 -17.22 -19.95
N THR A 523 -24.29 -16.12 -19.36
CA THR A 523 -25.61 -15.54 -19.65
C THR A 523 -25.50 -14.06 -20.04
N PRO A 524 -26.48 -13.49 -20.77
CA PRO A 524 -26.49 -12.07 -21.11
C PRO A 524 -26.50 -11.15 -19.88
N ARG A 525 -27.16 -11.54 -18.77
CA ARG A 525 -27.20 -10.74 -17.54
C ARG A 525 -25.87 -10.77 -16.80
N ARG A 526 -25.26 -11.96 -16.63
CA ARG A 526 -23.92 -12.10 -16.01
C ARG A 526 -22.89 -11.30 -16.82
N ALA A 527 -22.87 -11.48 -18.15
CA ALA A 527 -21.98 -10.72 -19.05
C ALA A 527 -22.18 -9.20 -19.02
N ASN A 528 -23.42 -8.71 -18.83
CA ASN A 528 -23.70 -7.28 -18.68
C ASN A 528 -23.06 -6.72 -17.39
N ILE A 529 -23.16 -7.45 -16.28
CA ILE A 529 -22.53 -7.07 -15.01
C ILE A 529 -21.00 -7.07 -15.14
N GLU A 530 -20.38 -8.09 -15.74
CA GLU A 530 -18.93 -8.12 -15.97
C GLU A 530 -18.45 -6.93 -16.83
N SER A 531 -19.21 -6.58 -17.88
CA SER A 531 -18.91 -5.43 -18.75
C SER A 531 -19.01 -4.09 -18.00
N ASN A 532 -19.92 -3.98 -17.05
CA ASN A 532 -20.10 -2.79 -16.23
C ASN A 532 -18.99 -2.64 -15.16
N LEU A 533 -18.54 -3.76 -14.58
CA LEU A 533 -17.37 -3.77 -13.70
C LEU A 533 -16.09 -3.34 -14.42
N ASP A 534 -15.85 -3.88 -15.62
CA ASP A 534 -14.72 -3.48 -16.47
C ASP A 534 -14.82 -2.00 -16.92
N PHE A 535 -16.01 -1.50 -17.24
CA PHE A 535 -16.23 -0.07 -17.51
C PHE A 535 -15.80 0.80 -16.32
N ASN A 536 -16.32 0.49 -15.12
CA ASN A 536 -16.03 1.24 -13.89
C ASN A 536 -14.51 1.29 -13.61
N ILE A 537 -13.87 0.13 -13.61
CA ILE A 537 -12.42 0.00 -13.32
C ILE A 537 -11.59 0.76 -14.35
N ARG A 538 -11.87 0.63 -15.65
CA ARG A 538 -11.15 1.37 -16.69
C ARG A 538 -11.39 2.89 -16.63
N HIS A 539 -12.55 3.35 -16.17
CA HIS A 539 -12.81 4.78 -16.02
C HIS A 539 -11.96 5.39 -14.91
N TYR A 540 -11.88 4.77 -13.73
CA TYR A 540 -11.10 5.30 -12.61
C TYR A 540 -9.59 5.28 -12.90
N ILE A 541 -9.08 4.21 -13.53
CA ILE A 541 -7.68 4.14 -13.99
C ILE A 541 -7.37 5.26 -15.01
N ALA A 542 -8.34 5.66 -15.86
CA ALA A 542 -8.17 6.77 -16.80
C ALA A 542 -8.27 8.16 -16.14
N GLU A 543 -9.15 8.32 -15.13
CA GLU A 543 -9.32 9.60 -14.41
C GLU A 543 -8.07 10.01 -13.62
N VAL A 544 -7.28 9.06 -13.08
CA VAL A 544 -5.99 9.38 -12.44
C VAL A 544 -5.08 10.21 -13.36
N GLU A 545 -4.96 9.82 -14.63
CA GLU A 545 -4.24 10.62 -15.64
C GLU A 545 -5.04 11.88 -16.00
N ALA A 546 -6.32 11.76 -16.36
CA ALA A 546 -7.10 12.89 -16.88
C ALA A 546 -7.26 14.05 -15.88
N ARG A 547 -7.29 13.77 -14.58
CA ARG A 547 -7.44 14.72 -13.46
C ARG A 547 -6.13 15.11 -12.79
N ARG A 548 -5.03 14.43 -13.13
CA ARG A 548 -3.71 14.59 -12.51
C ARG A 548 -3.73 14.30 -11.00
N TRP A 549 -4.33 13.18 -10.60
CA TRP A 549 -4.27 12.68 -9.22
C TRP A 549 -2.86 12.13 -8.91
N TYR A 550 -1.92 13.08 -8.79
CA TYR A 550 -0.49 12.93 -8.73
C TYR A 550 0.06 13.96 -7.76
N GLY A 551 0.95 13.54 -6.87
CA GLY A 551 1.52 14.38 -5.82
C GLY A 551 2.30 13.56 -4.81
N PHE A 552 3.16 14.22 -4.03
CA PHE A 552 3.98 13.58 -3.01
C PHE A 552 3.14 12.76 -2.03
N LEU A 553 2.03 13.32 -1.52
CA LEU A 553 1.04 12.62 -0.71
C LEU A 553 -0.06 12.02 -1.60
N ASP A 554 -0.65 12.84 -2.46
CA ASP A 554 -1.87 12.62 -3.24
C ASP A 554 -1.86 11.32 -4.07
N TYR A 555 -0.71 10.94 -4.65
CA TYR A 555 -0.69 9.81 -5.58
C TYR A 555 -1.05 8.47 -4.90
N GLY A 556 -2.19 7.94 -5.34
CA GLY A 556 -2.77 6.66 -4.97
C GLY A 556 -4.29 6.74 -4.80
N ASP A 557 -4.80 7.87 -4.31
CA ASP A 557 -6.23 8.11 -4.12
C ASP A 557 -6.93 8.69 -5.38
N PHE A 558 -8.25 8.82 -5.28
CA PHE A 558 -9.15 9.45 -6.25
C PHE A 558 -10.21 10.27 -5.48
N MET A 559 -11.03 11.04 -6.19
CA MET A 559 -12.03 11.90 -5.53
C MET A 559 -13.39 11.22 -5.38
N HIS A 560 -14.24 11.73 -4.48
CA HIS A 560 -15.48 11.10 -4.02
C HIS A 560 -16.72 11.43 -4.90
N ALA A 561 -16.89 12.69 -5.33
CA ALA A 561 -18.05 13.08 -6.15
C ALA A 561 -17.78 14.15 -7.23
N TYR A 562 -18.61 14.13 -8.27
CA TYR A 562 -18.46 14.95 -9.47
C TYR A 562 -19.30 16.24 -9.47
N ASP A 563 -18.78 17.29 -10.12
CA ASP A 563 -19.44 18.55 -10.42
C ASP A 563 -19.78 18.61 -11.94
N PRO A 564 -21.05 18.40 -12.33
CA PRO A 564 -21.46 18.36 -13.73
C PRO A 564 -21.53 19.75 -14.39
N ASP A 565 -21.54 20.83 -13.62
CA ASP A 565 -21.57 22.21 -14.13
C ASP A 565 -20.16 22.75 -14.39
N ARG A 566 -19.16 22.28 -13.62
CA ARG A 566 -17.73 22.59 -13.79
C ARG A 566 -16.95 21.54 -14.59
N HIS A 567 -17.56 20.39 -14.88
CA HIS A 567 -16.91 19.24 -15.54
C HIS A 567 -15.63 18.78 -14.82
N GLN A 568 -15.70 18.71 -13.48
CA GLN A 568 -14.57 18.42 -12.62
C GLN A 568 -15.01 17.72 -11.33
N TRP A 569 -14.13 16.94 -10.70
CA TRP A 569 -14.39 16.40 -9.36
C TRP A 569 -14.40 17.52 -8.33
N ARG A 570 -15.15 17.36 -7.22
CA ARG A 570 -15.39 18.43 -6.23
C ARG A 570 -14.23 18.64 -5.24
N TYR A 571 -13.02 18.78 -5.79
CA TYR A 571 -11.74 18.97 -5.09
C TYR A 571 -11.72 20.14 -4.08
N ASP A 572 -12.67 21.07 -4.18
CA ASP A 572 -12.79 22.29 -3.39
C ASP A 572 -14.10 22.39 -2.59
N ILE A 573 -14.85 21.29 -2.42
CA ILE A 573 -16.11 21.26 -1.65
C ILE A 573 -16.07 20.15 -0.60
N GLY A 574 -15.42 20.44 0.54
CA GLY A 574 -15.49 19.64 1.77
C GLY A 574 -15.32 18.14 1.55
N GLY A 575 -16.27 17.37 2.09
CA GLY A 575 -16.33 15.91 1.97
C GLY A 575 -16.69 15.38 0.58
N TYR A 576 -16.51 16.14 -0.50
CA TYR A 576 -16.64 15.64 -1.87
C TYR A 576 -15.32 15.59 -2.66
N ALA A 577 -14.21 16.01 -2.05
CA ALA A 577 -12.86 16.00 -2.61
C ALA A 577 -12.23 14.59 -2.53
N TRP A 578 -11.11 14.38 -1.84
CA TRP A 578 -10.43 13.07 -1.73
C TRP A 578 -11.30 12.03 -1.03
N ASP A 579 -11.23 10.77 -1.45
CA ASP A 579 -12.22 9.73 -1.11
C ASP A 579 -11.85 8.89 0.12
N ASN A 580 -10.57 8.82 0.50
CA ASN A 580 -10.10 8.21 1.76
C ASN A 580 -10.77 6.86 2.11
N SER A 581 -10.93 5.97 1.13
CA SER A 581 -11.60 4.66 1.26
C SER A 581 -13.09 4.69 1.70
N GLU A 582 -13.85 5.77 1.47
CA GLU A 582 -15.26 5.86 1.83
C GLU A 582 -16.11 4.82 1.07
N LEU A 583 -16.93 4.04 1.80
CA LEU A 583 -17.66 2.88 1.26
C LEU A 583 -16.76 1.81 0.57
N SER A 584 -15.51 1.65 0.98
CA SER A 584 -14.63 0.51 0.62
C SER A 584 -14.31 0.30 -0.87
N PRO A 585 -13.86 1.30 -1.64
CA PRO A 585 -13.34 1.08 -2.99
C PRO A 585 -12.15 0.12 -3.00
N ASP A 586 -11.29 0.12 -1.96
CA ASP A 586 -10.19 -0.82 -1.77
C ASP A 586 -10.66 -2.28 -1.86
N LEU A 587 -11.79 -2.62 -1.22
CA LEU A 587 -12.35 -3.97 -1.27
C LEU A 587 -12.87 -4.32 -2.67
N PHE A 588 -13.49 -3.36 -3.38
CA PHE A 588 -13.92 -3.59 -4.76
C PHE A 588 -12.73 -3.85 -5.67
N VAL A 589 -11.73 -2.96 -5.69
CA VAL A 589 -10.59 -3.07 -6.60
C VAL A 589 -9.78 -4.34 -6.30
N TRP A 590 -9.55 -4.69 -5.03
CA TRP A 590 -8.88 -5.95 -4.68
C TRP A 590 -9.70 -7.19 -5.03
N GLN A 591 -11.03 -7.22 -4.80
CA GLN A 591 -11.86 -8.34 -5.23
C GLN A 591 -11.93 -8.45 -6.76
N TYR A 592 -11.89 -7.33 -7.50
CA TYR A 592 -11.80 -7.34 -8.96
C TYR A 592 -10.43 -7.81 -9.46
N PHE A 593 -9.33 -7.50 -8.75
CA PHE A 593 -8.02 -8.09 -9.03
C PHE A 593 -8.03 -9.62 -8.81
N LEU A 594 -8.50 -10.08 -7.64
CA LEU A 594 -8.57 -11.51 -7.29
C LEU A 594 -9.33 -12.34 -8.34
N ARG A 595 -10.35 -11.73 -8.96
CA ARG A 595 -11.15 -12.32 -10.04
C ARG A 595 -10.44 -12.39 -11.39
N THR A 596 -9.58 -11.43 -11.71
CA THR A 596 -9.13 -11.19 -13.09
C THR A 596 -7.64 -11.38 -13.31
N GLY A 597 -6.80 -11.36 -12.27
CA GLY A 597 -5.34 -11.43 -12.39
C GLY A 597 -4.71 -10.29 -13.20
N ARG A 598 -5.44 -9.18 -13.42
CA ARG A 598 -5.04 -8.07 -14.28
C ARG A 598 -3.94 -7.21 -13.66
N GLU A 599 -2.89 -6.92 -14.43
CA GLU A 599 -1.81 -6.04 -13.95
C GLU A 599 -2.28 -4.59 -13.76
N ASP A 600 -3.09 -4.02 -14.68
CA ASP A 600 -3.55 -2.63 -14.55
C ASP A 600 -4.37 -2.42 -13.26
N VAL A 601 -5.18 -3.41 -12.89
CA VAL A 601 -5.90 -3.46 -11.61
C VAL A 601 -4.95 -3.62 -10.43
N TRP A 602 -3.94 -4.51 -10.51
CA TRP A 602 -2.92 -4.64 -9.47
C TRP A 602 -2.21 -3.31 -9.20
N ARG A 603 -1.76 -2.60 -10.23
CA ARG A 603 -1.03 -1.32 -10.08
C ARG A 603 -1.92 -0.24 -9.47
N PHE A 604 -3.20 -0.21 -9.84
CA PHE A 604 -4.18 0.70 -9.25
C PHE A 604 -4.47 0.39 -7.78
N ALA A 605 -4.68 -0.90 -7.44
CA ALA A 605 -4.90 -1.35 -6.07
C ALA A 605 -3.66 -1.17 -5.17
N GLU A 606 -2.47 -1.42 -5.70
CA GLU A 606 -1.18 -1.20 -5.05
C GLU A 606 -0.96 0.29 -4.73
N ALA A 607 -1.26 1.18 -5.69
CA ALA A 607 -1.15 2.63 -5.48
C ALA A 607 -2.15 3.13 -4.42
N LEU A 608 -3.42 2.71 -4.50
CA LEU A 608 -4.46 3.02 -3.51
C LEU A 608 -4.04 2.56 -2.11
N THR A 609 -3.63 1.29 -1.97
CA THR A 609 -3.20 0.71 -0.68
C THR A 609 -1.99 1.45 -0.07
N ARG A 610 -1.07 1.96 -0.90
CA ARG A 610 0.10 2.78 -0.49
C ARG A 610 -0.22 4.26 -0.26
N HIS A 611 -1.47 4.66 -0.45
CA HIS A 611 -1.99 5.95 -0.01
C HIS A 611 -2.89 5.78 1.22
N THR A 612 -4.00 5.04 1.10
CA THR A 612 -5.08 5.00 2.10
C THR A 612 -4.67 4.35 3.43
N GLY A 613 -3.65 3.47 3.39
CA GLY A 613 -3.03 2.89 4.59
C GLY A 613 -1.85 3.68 5.17
N GLU A 614 -1.54 4.88 4.64
CA GLU A 614 -0.37 5.68 5.04
C GLU A 614 -0.73 7.16 5.27
N VAL A 615 -1.38 7.82 4.30
CA VAL A 615 -1.68 9.27 4.33
C VAL A 615 -2.99 9.55 5.08
N ASP A 616 -4.01 8.74 4.83
CA ASP A 616 -5.34 8.90 5.45
C ASP A 616 -5.43 8.31 6.86
N THR A 617 -4.34 7.70 7.36
CA THR A 617 -4.29 6.95 8.63
C THR A 617 -3.28 7.59 9.60
N TYR A 618 -3.59 7.57 10.90
CA TYR A 618 -2.67 8.03 11.95
C TYR A 618 -1.88 6.87 12.53
N HIS A 619 -0.55 6.99 12.55
CA HIS A 619 0.40 5.95 12.96
C HIS A 619 0.99 6.17 14.37
N ILE A 620 0.86 7.39 14.91
CA ILE A 620 1.29 7.82 16.25
C ILE A 620 0.24 8.76 16.87
N GLY A 621 0.45 9.16 18.13
CA GLY A 621 -0.42 10.08 18.85
C GLY A 621 -1.74 9.46 19.33
N ASP A 622 -2.60 10.30 19.90
CA ASP A 622 -3.86 9.90 20.57
C ASP A 622 -4.90 9.26 19.63
N TRP A 623 -4.73 9.41 18.31
CA TRP A 623 -5.63 8.86 17.29
C TRP A 623 -5.02 7.70 16.48
N LYS A 624 -3.89 7.14 16.95
CA LYS A 624 -3.22 6.00 16.30
C LYS A 624 -4.20 4.87 15.99
N GLY A 625 -4.20 4.41 14.74
CA GLY A 625 -5.08 3.34 14.26
C GLY A 625 -6.47 3.80 13.81
N LEU A 626 -6.77 5.10 13.89
CA LEU A 626 -7.89 5.73 13.18
C LEU A 626 -7.41 6.32 11.85
N GLY A 627 -8.33 6.49 10.90
CA GLY A 627 -8.10 7.28 9.70
C GLY A 627 -9.09 8.43 9.58
N THR A 628 -8.78 9.41 8.74
CA THR A 628 -9.62 10.59 8.49
C THR A 628 -10.61 10.33 7.36
N ARG A 629 -11.87 10.70 7.58
CA ARG A 629 -12.92 10.72 6.57
C ARG A 629 -12.56 11.60 5.36
N HIS A 630 -13.04 11.19 4.18
CA HIS A 630 -12.98 11.90 2.90
C HIS A 630 -13.20 13.43 3.00
N GLY A 631 -12.34 14.23 2.35
CA GLY A 631 -12.25 15.69 2.56
C GLY A 631 -11.30 16.43 1.60
N VAL A 632 -11.23 17.77 1.71
CA VAL A 632 -10.38 18.62 0.83
C VAL A 632 -8.88 18.34 1.01
N LEU A 633 -8.47 18.05 2.25
CA LEU A 633 -7.18 17.44 2.56
C LEU A 633 -7.45 16.06 3.15
N HIS A 634 -6.55 15.12 2.90
CA HIS A 634 -6.54 13.76 3.46
C HIS A 634 -6.66 13.67 4.99
N PHE A 635 -6.46 14.77 5.71
CA PHE A 635 -6.51 14.89 7.16
C PHE A 635 -7.43 16.03 7.67
N ALA A 636 -8.25 16.66 6.82
CA ALA A 636 -9.08 17.83 7.18
C ALA A 636 -10.29 17.50 8.08
N ASP A 637 -11.06 16.45 7.76
CA ASP A 637 -12.35 16.15 8.41
C ASP A 637 -12.17 15.63 9.85
N SER A 638 -13.07 15.99 10.77
CA SER A 638 -12.98 15.63 12.20
C SER A 638 -13.55 14.25 12.57
N ALA A 639 -14.16 13.54 11.63
CA ALA A 639 -14.59 12.16 11.80
C ALA A 639 -13.41 11.19 11.66
N LYS A 640 -12.48 11.22 12.63
CA LYS A 640 -11.40 10.24 12.76
C LYS A 640 -12.00 8.90 13.20
N GLN A 641 -11.93 7.86 12.37
CA GLN A 641 -12.66 6.60 12.57
C GLN A 641 -11.87 5.37 12.08
N ALA A 642 -12.09 4.22 12.73
CA ALA A 642 -11.48 2.94 12.33
C ALA A 642 -11.95 2.44 10.95
N ARG A 643 -13.04 2.99 10.41
CA ARG A 643 -13.62 2.61 9.11
C ARG A 643 -12.73 2.97 7.89
N ILE A 644 -11.81 3.92 8.05
CA ILE A 644 -10.82 4.33 7.04
C ILE A 644 -9.53 3.52 7.19
N ALA A 645 -8.98 3.42 8.41
CA ALA A 645 -7.80 2.63 8.72
C ALA A 645 -8.00 1.09 8.54
N GLN A 646 -9.25 0.64 8.59
CA GLN A 646 -9.78 -0.70 8.25
C GLN A 646 -8.76 -1.68 7.60
N PRO A 647 -8.12 -2.56 8.39
CA PRO A 647 -7.12 -3.50 7.91
C PRO A 647 -7.58 -4.48 6.84
N GLN A 648 -8.89 -4.76 6.71
CA GLN A 648 -9.41 -5.63 5.65
C GLN A 648 -9.07 -5.08 4.25
N TYR A 649 -8.95 -3.75 4.09
CA TYR A 649 -8.52 -3.10 2.84
C TYR A 649 -7.07 -3.46 2.47
N ARG A 650 -6.22 -3.62 3.49
CA ARG A 650 -4.79 -3.94 3.35
C ARG A 650 -4.50 -5.46 3.33
N LYS A 651 -5.46 -6.29 3.75
CA LYS A 651 -5.31 -7.76 3.90
C LYS A 651 -4.89 -8.46 2.60
N TYR A 652 -5.52 -8.11 1.48
CA TYR A 652 -5.23 -8.75 0.19
C TYR A 652 -3.80 -8.43 -0.27
N PHE A 653 -3.41 -7.14 -0.26
CA PHE A 653 -2.05 -6.73 -0.62
C PHE A 653 -1.00 -7.38 0.28
N TYR A 654 -1.21 -7.40 1.60
CA TYR A 654 -0.30 -8.04 2.55
C TYR A 654 -0.03 -9.49 2.17
N TYR A 655 -1.07 -10.29 1.91
CA TYR A 655 -0.88 -11.69 1.57
C TYR A 655 -0.35 -11.93 0.16
N LEU A 656 -0.88 -11.25 -0.85
CA LEU A 656 -0.49 -11.43 -2.26
C LEU A 656 0.95 -10.97 -2.54
N SER A 657 1.44 -9.95 -1.83
CA SER A 657 2.83 -9.48 -1.91
C SER A 657 3.86 -10.43 -1.27
N GLY A 658 3.40 -11.50 -0.59
CA GLY A 658 4.27 -12.39 0.19
C GLY A 658 4.57 -11.90 1.61
N GLY A 659 3.76 -10.96 2.12
CA GLY A 659 3.84 -10.45 3.49
C GLY A 659 4.57 -9.12 3.63
N ASP A 660 4.31 -8.14 2.75
CA ASP A 660 4.98 -6.82 2.76
C ASP A 660 5.11 -6.24 4.17
N GLU A 661 6.35 -6.02 4.59
CA GLU A 661 6.67 -5.80 5.99
C GLU A 661 6.34 -4.38 6.49
N ARG A 662 5.99 -3.43 5.60
CA ARG A 662 5.37 -2.15 5.97
C ARG A 662 3.85 -2.30 6.10
N THR A 663 3.18 -2.97 5.16
CA THR A 663 1.74 -3.27 5.30
C THR A 663 1.45 -4.13 6.53
N GLY A 664 2.34 -5.07 6.87
CA GLY A 664 2.26 -5.85 8.11
C GLY A 664 2.52 -5.03 9.39
N GLU A 665 3.22 -3.90 9.30
CA GLU A 665 3.40 -2.95 10.40
C GLU A 665 2.13 -2.11 10.58
N ILE A 666 1.56 -1.57 9.50
CA ILE A 666 0.28 -0.83 9.50
C ILE A 666 -0.86 -1.67 10.11
N ILE A 667 -0.98 -2.94 9.71
CA ILE A 667 -1.98 -3.86 10.27
C ILE A 667 -1.74 -4.16 11.77
N ALA A 668 -0.51 -4.01 12.28
CA ALA A 668 -0.21 -4.13 13.71
C ALA A 668 -0.45 -2.82 14.47
N GLU A 669 -0.28 -1.65 13.83
CA GLU A 669 -0.56 -0.33 14.40
C GLU A 669 -2.06 -0.14 14.71
N THR A 670 -2.97 -0.70 13.90
CA THR A 670 -4.42 -0.65 14.16
C THR A 670 -4.90 -1.53 15.32
N LEU A 671 -4.05 -2.38 15.90
CA LEU A 671 -4.39 -3.13 17.12
C LEU A 671 -4.50 -2.22 18.37
N ASP A 672 -4.05 -0.97 18.27
CA ASP A 672 -4.20 0.04 19.32
C ASP A 672 -5.47 0.89 19.16
N ALA A 673 -6.20 0.74 18.05
CA ALA A 673 -7.39 1.54 17.74
C ALA A 673 -8.55 1.36 18.75
N ASP A 674 -8.56 0.29 19.57
CA ASP A 674 -9.57 0.14 20.62
C ASP A 674 -9.32 1.04 21.84
N GLN A 675 -8.12 1.63 21.98
CA GLN A 675 -7.79 2.60 23.01
C GLN A 675 -8.35 4.00 22.70
N THR A 676 -8.45 4.36 21.40
CA THR A 676 -8.81 5.74 20.99
C THR A 676 -10.24 6.11 21.38
N TYR A 677 -11.15 5.13 21.50
CA TYR A 677 -12.53 5.32 21.99
C TYR A 677 -12.60 5.77 23.46
N GLY A 678 -11.50 5.66 24.22
CA GLY A 678 -11.34 6.25 25.55
C GLY A 678 -10.98 7.74 25.54
N ILE A 679 -10.58 8.27 24.38
CA ILE A 679 -10.12 9.65 24.17
C ILE A 679 -11.12 10.42 23.28
N LEU A 680 -11.58 9.79 22.20
CA LEU A 680 -12.42 10.37 21.16
C LEU A 680 -13.67 9.51 20.92
N ASP A 681 -14.85 10.13 21.03
CA ASP A 681 -16.11 9.51 20.61
C ASP A 681 -16.41 9.89 19.14
N PRO A 682 -16.57 8.92 18.21
CA PRO A 682 -16.87 9.20 16.81
C PRO A 682 -18.30 9.71 16.56
N VAL A 683 -19.20 9.60 17.55
CA VAL A 683 -20.58 10.13 17.51
C VAL A 683 -20.81 11.30 18.48
N ARG A 684 -19.74 11.92 19.01
CA ARG A 684 -19.79 13.05 19.97
C ARG A 684 -20.76 14.18 19.62
N LYS A 685 -20.92 14.50 18.33
CA LYS A 685 -21.78 15.60 17.84
C LYS A 685 -23.26 15.19 17.66
N VAL A 686 -23.55 13.90 17.47
CA VAL A 686 -24.88 13.39 17.08
C VAL A 686 -25.55 12.48 18.12
N ARG A 687 -24.82 12.08 19.17
CA ARG A 687 -25.33 11.24 20.25
C ARG A 687 -26.30 11.99 21.17
N THR A 688 -27.36 11.32 21.64
CA THR A 688 -28.49 11.96 22.37
C THR A 688 -28.71 11.43 23.78
N ASP A 689 -27.97 10.39 24.16
CA ASP A 689 -27.99 9.65 25.44
C ASP A 689 -27.03 10.21 26.50
N GLY A 690 -26.19 11.20 26.15
CA GLY A 690 -25.39 11.98 27.11
C GLY A 690 -24.18 11.28 27.76
N TRP A 691 -23.81 10.08 27.32
CA TRP A 691 -22.53 9.44 27.64
C TRP A 691 -21.35 10.21 27.00
N THR A 692 -20.17 10.11 27.62
CA THR A 692 -18.88 10.66 27.16
C THR A 692 -17.74 9.73 27.58
N PRO A 693 -16.62 9.66 26.82
CA PRO A 693 -15.43 8.91 27.24
C PRO A 693 -14.88 9.37 28.61
N SER A 694 -14.34 8.44 29.39
CA SER A 694 -13.57 8.74 30.61
C SER A 694 -12.77 7.50 31.07
N PRO A 695 -11.59 7.65 31.71
CA PRO A 695 -10.67 6.52 31.94
C PRO A 695 -11.18 5.35 32.80
N GLU A 696 -12.22 5.54 33.62
CA GLU A 696 -12.77 4.49 34.51
C GLU A 696 -14.06 3.84 33.98
N ASN A 697 -14.55 4.24 32.79
CA ASN A 697 -15.80 3.75 32.20
C ASN A 697 -15.56 2.95 30.90
N PRO A 698 -16.47 2.02 30.55
CA PRO A 698 -16.44 1.36 29.24
C PRO A 698 -16.66 2.36 28.10
N VAL A 699 -16.02 2.11 26.96
CA VAL A 699 -16.02 3.00 25.79
C VAL A 699 -17.15 2.64 24.82
N SER A 700 -17.79 3.65 24.22
CA SER A 700 -18.88 3.46 23.25
C SER A 700 -18.33 3.29 21.84
N PHE A 701 -18.69 2.20 21.15
CA PHE A 701 -18.44 2.06 19.70
C PHE A 701 -19.63 1.45 18.95
N GLY A 702 -19.71 1.71 17.64
CA GLY A 702 -20.71 1.13 16.75
C GLY A 702 -20.39 -0.32 16.36
N LEU A 703 -21.42 -1.18 16.31
CA LEU A 703 -21.29 -2.60 15.93
C LEU A 703 -21.07 -2.81 14.41
N GLY A 704 -20.89 -1.73 13.65
CA GLY A 704 -20.69 -1.73 12.21
C GLY A 704 -19.36 -1.12 11.79
N THR A 705 -19.33 0.21 11.63
CA THR A 705 -18.13 0.98 11.19
C THR A 705 -16.92 0.77 12.08
N ASP A 706 -17.12 0.78 13.40
CA ASP A 706 -16.04 0.70 14.39
C ASP A 706 -15.63 -0.75 14.64
N TRP A 707 -16.58 -1.58 15.10
CA TRP A 707 -16.30 -2.99 15.38
C TRP A 707 -15.83 -3.75 14.14
N GLY A 708 -16.28 -3.39 12.92
CA GLY A 708 -15.79 -3.96 11.67
C GLY A 708 -14.29 -3.70 11.40
N GLY A 709 -13.75 -2.55 11.83
CA GLY A 709 -12.31 -2.24 11.75
C GLY A 709 -11.51 -2.93 12.85
N LEU A 710 -12.03 -2.93 14.08
CA LEU A 710 -11.41 -3.61 15.22
C LEU A 710 -11.34 -5.13 15.00
N ALA A 711 -12.45 -5.75 14.58
CA ALA A 711 -12.53 -7.18 14.29
C ALA A 711 -11.60 -7.59 13.12
N ALA A 712 -11.39 -6.73 12.12
CA ALA A 712 -10.41 -6.98 11.07
C ALA A 712 -8.97 -6.98 11.61
N SER A 713 -8.62 -5.96 12.42
CA SER A 713 -7.32 -5.88 13.10
C SER A 713 -7.04 -7.18 13.87
N TRP A 714 -8.01 -7.61 14.68
CA TRP A 714 -7.89 -8.81 15.51
C TRP A 714 -7.87 -10.11 14.70
N LEU A 715 -8.72 -10.26 13.68
CA LEU A 715 -8.75 -11.45 12.83
C LEU A 715 -7.43 -11.61 12.07
N ILE A 716 -6.86 -10.52 11.53
CA ILE A 716 -5.63 -10.60 10.73
C ILE A 716 -4.42 -10.86 11.64
N GLU A 717 -4.32 -10.26 12.82
CA GLU A 717 -3.26 -10.59 13.79
C GLU A 717 -3.39 -12.04 14.30
N TRP A 718 -4.61 -12.53 14.51
CA TRP A 718 -4.83 -13.95 14.80
C TRP A 718 -4.39 -14.84 13.63
N GLU A 719 -4.80 -14.54 12.38
CA GLU A 719 -4.33 -15.27 11.19
C GLU A 719 -2.80 -15.28 11.08
N ARG A 720 -2.14 -14.13 11.23
CA ARG A 720 -0.67 -13.98 11.17
C ARG A 720 0.06 -14.73 12.29
N ARG A 721 -0.59 -14.95 13.44
CA ARG A 721 0.05 -15.37 14.70
C ARG A 721 1.18 -14.41 15.12
N GLY A 722 0.95 -13.11 14.93
CA GLY A 722 1.88 -12.05 15.36
C GLY A 722 1.98 -11.92 16.89
N PRO A 723 2.78 -10.97 17.40
CA PRO A 723 3.08 -10.85 18.83
C PRO A 723 1.85 -10.72 19.76
N ARG A 724 0.71 -10.23 19.25
CA ARG A 724 -0.53 -10.00 20.03
C ARG A 724 -1.67 -10.95 19.64
N TRP A 725 -1.38 -12.05 18.93
CA TRP A 725 -2.42 -12.95 18.40
C TRP A 725 -3.37 -13.56 19.44
N GLU A 726 -2.91 -13.77 20.68
CA GLU A 726 -3.77 -14.27 21.76
C GLU A 726 -4.72 -13.21 22.31
N GLU A 727 -4.22 -11.98 22.49
CA GLU A 727 -5.03 -10.81 22.85
C GLU A 727 -6.08 -10.53 21.76
N ALA A 728 -5.66 -10.54 20.49
CA ALA A 728 -6.52 -10.37 19.33
C ALA A 728 -7.62 -11.43 19.24
N ARG A 729 -7.26 -12.72 19.39
CA ARG A 729 -8.22 -13.84 19.49
C ARG A 729 -9.25 -13.58 20.59
N ASP A 730 -8.79 -13.26 21.79
CA ASP A 730 -9.68 -13.14 22.95
C ASP A 730 -10.56 -11.88 22.87
N LYS A 731 -10.07 -10.79 22.26
CA LYS A 731 -10.87 -9.59 21.93
C LYS A 731 -11.96 -9.88 20.90
N LEU A 732 -11.62 -10.59 19.81
CA LEU A 732 -12.58 -10.95 18.77
C LEU A 732 -13.66 -11.91 19.28
N LEU A 733 -13.26 -12.97 20.00
CA LEU A 733 -14.22 -13.94 20.58
C LEU A 733 -15.06 -13.31 21.70
N GLY A 734 -14.46 -12.49 22.57
CA GLY A 734 -15.16 -11.81 23.68
C GLY A 734 -16.21 -10.82 23.18
N THR A 735 -15.87 -9.99 22.20
CA THR A 735 -16.82 -9.04 21.60
C THR A 735 -17.88 -9.72 20.74
N ALA A 736 -17.54 -10.73 19.93
CA ALA A 736 -18.53 -11.51 19.18
C ALA A 736 -19.52 -12.25 20.11
N THR A 737 -19.03 -12.87 21.19
CA THR A 737 -19.90 -13.46 22.23
C THR A 737 -20.80 -12.40 22.87
N SER A 738 -20.27 -11.20 23.11
CA SER A 738 -21.04 -10.10 23.69
C SER A 738 -22.15 -9.62 22.76
N ILE A 739 -21.87 -9.47 21.45
CA ILE A 739 -22.85 -9.10 20.42
C ILE A 739 -23.96 -10.14 20.30
N ALA A 740 -23.64 -11.44 20.35
CA ALA A 740 -24.63 -12.52 20.34
C ALA A 740 -25.57 -12.51 21.56
N ASN A 741 -25.12 -11.95 22.69
CA ASN A 741 -25.93 -11.79 23.90
C ASN A 741 -26.80 -10.51 23.90
N LEU A 742 -26.62 -9.58 22.96
CA LEU A 742 -27.53 -8.44 22.79
C LEU A 742 -28.86 -8.91 22.21
N ARG A 743 -29.98 -8.47 22.79
CA ARG A 743 -31.35 -8.94 22.45
C ARG A 743 -31.68 -8.84 20.96
N TYR A 744 -31.08 -7.85 20.28
CA TYR A 744 -31.24 -7.61 18.85
C TYR A 744 -29.90 -7.65 18.08
N GLY A 745 -28.83 -8.19 18.66
CA GLY A 745 -27.54 -8.36 17.98
C GLY A 745 -27.02 -7.07 17.35
N PHE A 746 -26.63 -7.13 16.08
CA PHE A 746 -26.18 -5.97 15.29
C PHE A 746 -27.24 -4.86 15.12
N VAL A 747 -28.54 -5.16 15.23
CA VAL A 747 -29.62 -4.14 15.15
C VAL A 747 -29.62 -3.21 16.36
N THR A 748 -28.95 -3.60 17.46
CA THR A 748 -28.66 -2.75 18.63
C THR A 748 -27.79 -1.54 18.27
N GLY A 749 -27.00 -1.62 17.18
CA GLY A 749 -26.25 -0.52 16.58
C GLY A 749 -24.94 -0.13 17.27
N SER A 750 -24.90 -0.09 18.59
CA SER A 750 -23.70 0.21 19.40
C SER A 750 -23.67 -0.57 20.71
N GLY A 751 -22.56 -0.49 21.44
CA GLY A 751 -22.42 -1.04 22.78
C GLY A 751 -21.25 -0.43 23.56
N LEU A 752 -21.17 -0.79 24.84
CA LEU A 752 -20.17 -0.30 25.80
C LEU A 752 -19.10 -1.37 26.04
N TYR A 753 -17.90 -1.16 25.52
CA TYR A 753 -16.75 -2.07 25.56
C TYR A 753 -15.83 -1.82 26.75
N TYR A 754 -15.46 -2.88 27.45
CA TYR A 754 -14.49 -2.88 28.55
C TYR A 754 -13.12 -3.34 28.05
N ILE A 755 -12.23 -2.40 27.78
CA ILE A 755 -10.87 -2.65 27.25
C ILE A 755 -10.11 -3.70 28.08
N GLU A 756 -10.19 -3.67 29.41
CA GLU A 756 -9.44 -4.57 30.30
C GLU A 756 -9.77 -6.06 30.18
N ASN A 757 -11.01 -6.39 29.79
CA ASN A 757 -11.52 -7.78 29.77
C ASN A 757 -12.14 -8.20 28.43
N ALA A 758 -12.12 -7.29 27.46
CA ALA A 758 -12.64 -7.43 26.11
C ALA A 758 -14.12 -7.86 25.96
N THR A 759 -14.94 -7.56 26.96
CA THR A 759 -16.40 -7.75 26.88
C THR A 759 -17.11 -6.48 26.44
N LEU A 760 -18.29 -6.64 25.84
CA LEU A 760 -19.19 -5.55 25.49
C LEU A 760 -20.53 -5.71 26.22
N THR A 761 -21.09 -4.60 26.65
CA THR A 761 -22.40 -4.51 27.32
C THR A 761 -23.37 -3.66 26.47
N PRO A 762 -24.68 -3.73 26.73
CA PRO A 762 -25.66 -2.89 26.02
C PRO A 762 -25.32 -1.39 26.05
N PRO A 763 -25.75 -0.61 25.04
CA PRO A 763 -25.46 0.82 24.96
C PRO A 763 -26.16 1.61 26.09
N PRO A 764 -25.76 2.87 26.36
CA PRO A 764 -26.31 3.66 27.48
C PRO A 764 -27.84 3.86 27.42
N GLY A 765 -28.43 3.80 26.22
CA GLY A 765 -29.88 3.88 26.02
C GLY A 765 -30.67 2.60 26.32
N ASP A 766 -30.00 1.46 26.56
CA ASP A 766 -30.62 0.16 26.85
C ASP A 766 -29.85 -0.67 27.90
N PRO A 767 -29.60 -0.14 29.12
CA PRO A 767 -28.74 -0.78 30.12
C PRO A 767 -29.28 -2.13 30.65
N ASN A 768 -30.54 -2.46 30.36
CA ASN A 768 -31.19 -3.70 30.76
C ASN A 768 -31.20 -4.79 29.66
N ASN A 769 -30.70 -4.49 28.45
CA ASN A 769 -30.85 -5.36 27.26
C ASN A 769 -32.33 -5.63 26.92
N GLU A 770 -33.19 -4.63 27.09
CA GLU A 770 -34.61 -4.66 26.75
C GLU A 770 -34.86 -4.54 25.25
N GLY A 771 -33.86 -4.16 24.45
CA GLY A 771 -33.85 -4.20 22.99
C GLY A 771 -34.08 -2.83 22.35
N ILE A 772 -32.98 -2.14 22.03
CA ILE A 772 -32.97 -0.92 21.20
C ILE A 772 -32.71 -1.23 19.71
N VAL A 773 -33.27 -0.40 18.82
CA VAL A 773 -33.08 -0.47 17.37
C VAL A 773 -32.35 0.78 16.90
N SER A 774 -31.12 0.62 16.40
CA SER A 774 -30.25 1.70 15.94
C SER A 774 -29.49 1.30 14.68
N VAL A 775 -30.22 1.10 13.58
CA VAL A 775 -29.66 0.70 12.28
C VAL A 775 -29.14 1.92 11.52
N SER A 776 -27.85 1.89 11.15
CA SER A 776 -27.26 2.81 10.18
C SER A 776 -26.99 2.10 8.86
N HIS A 777 -27.15 2.83 7.76
CA HIS A 777 -26.79 2.35 6.42
C HIS A 777 -25.27 2.27 6.21
N LEU A 778 -24.47 2.93 7.07
CA LEU A 778 -23.01 2.84 7.05
C LEU A 778 -22.50 1.53 7.71
N SER A 779 -23.31 0.86 8.54
CA SER A 779 -22.83 -0.25 9.38
C SER A 779 -22.21 -1.42 8.62
N SER A 780 -22.68 -1.70 7.39
CA SER A 780 -22.30 -2.90 6.61
C SER A 780 -21.61 -2.61 5.28
N VAL A 781 -21.03 -1.41 5.13
CA VAL A 781 -20.38 -0.94 3.90
C VAL A 781 -18.92 -0.54 4.07
N PHE A 782 -18.32 -0.82 5.25
CA PHE A 782 -16.88 -0.66 5.56
C PHE A 782 -16.21 -2.00 5.93
N GLY A 783 -16.41 -3.02 5.08
CA GLY A 783 -15.83 -4.36 5.24
C GLY A 783 -16.43 -5.28 6.32
N LEU A 784 -17.43 -4.83 7.11
CA LEU A 784 -18.06 -5.67 8.14
C LEU A 784 -18.51 -7.06 7.61
N PRO A 785 -19.22 -7.19 6.47
CA PRO A 785 -19.63 -8.51 5.96
C PRO A 785 -18.45 -9.42 5.64
N GLU A 786 -17.44 -8.90 4.93
CA GLU A 786 -16.20 -9.61 4.59
C GLU A 786 -15.50 -10.15 5.84
N VAL A 787 -15.36 -9.32 6.87
CA VAL A 787 -14.74 -9.66 8.15
C VAL A 787 -15.55 -10.72 8.90
N ILE A 788 -16.87 -10.61 8.96
CA ILE A 788 -17.72 -11.61 9.63
C ILE A 788 -17.71 -12.94 8.88
N TRP A 789 -17.81 -12.93 7.55
CA TRP A 789 -17.81 -14.17 6.75
C TRP A 789 -16.46 -14.91 6.86
N GLU A 790 -15.33 -14.18 6.84
CA GLU A 790 -14.01 -14.77 7.08
C GLU A 790 -13.81 -15.24 8.52
N PHE A 791 -14.28 -14.49 9.52
CA PHE A 791 -14.25 -14.92 10.91
C PHE A 791 -15.03 -16.21 11.12
N LEU A 792 -16.26 -16.30 10.59
CA LEU A 792 -17.13 -17.47 10.70
C LEU A 792 -16.52 -18.71 10.04
N ASP A 793 -15.99 -18.62 8.82
CA ASP A 793 -15.24 -19.76 8.27
C ASP A 793 -14.02 -20.09 9.16
N PHE A 794 -13.20 -19.09 9.50
CA PHE A 794 -11.96 -19.29 10.23
C PHE A 794 -12.18 -20.04 11.56
N VAL A 795 -13.24 -19.73 12.30
CA VAL A 795 -13.57 -20.45 13.54
C VAL A 795 -14.35 -21.76 13.32
N GLY A 796 -15.30 -21.80 12.39
CA GLY A 796 -16.20 -22.93 12.18
C GLY A 796 -17.03 -23.25 13.43
N ASP A 797 -17.09 -24.52 13.81
CA ASP A 797 -17.81 -25.05 14.99
C ASP A 797 -17.45 -24.40 16.35
N GLU A 798 -16.44 -23.52 16.40
CA GLU A 798 -16.02 -22.75 17.59
C GLU A 798 -16.49 -21.27 17.54
N ALA A 799 -17.42 -20.92 16.63
CA ALA A 799 -18.12 -19.64 16.65
C ALA A 799 -18.92 -19.46 17.96
N PRO A 800 -19.00 -18.23 18.52
CA PRO A 800 -19.87 -17.97 19.66
C PRO A 800 -21.34 -18.29 19.37
N GLU A 801 -22.00 -18.97 20.30
CA GLU A 801 -23.41 -19.41 20.17
C GLU A 801 -24.33 -18.21 19.88
N GLY A 802 -25.12 -18.30 18.81
CA GLY A 802 -26.03 -17.24 18.37
C GLY A 802 -25.39 -16.08 17.57
N PHE A 803 -24.06 -16.04 17.39
CA PHE A 803 -23.41 -14.95 16.66
C PHE A 803 -23.72 -14.97 15.15
N GLU A 804 -23.67 -16.16 14.52
CA GLU A 804 -24.06 -16.30 13.11
C GLU A 804 -25.56 -16.00 12.92
N ASP A 805 -26.44 -16.47 13.81
CA ASP A 805 -27.87 -16.16 13.78
C ASP A 805 -28.12 -14.63 13.87
N ALA A 806 -27.45 -13.93 14.79
CA ALA A 806 -27.56 -12.48 14.93
C ALA A 806 -27.10 -11.71 13.67
N TRP A 807 -26.07 -12.21 12.98
CA TRP A 807 -25.61 -11.66 11.71
C TRP A 807 -26.56 -11.96 10.54
N LEU A 808 -27.08 -13.18 10.48
CA LEU A 808 -28.06 -13.60 9.47
C LEU A 808 -29.40 -12.86 9.65
N GLU A 809 -29.84 -12.61 10.88
CA GLU A 809 -31.01 -11.76 11.15
C GLU A 809 -30.80 -10.33 10.66
N TYR A 810 -29.68 -9.69 10.97
CA TYR A 810 -29.36 -8.36 10.43
C TYR A 810 -29.38 -8.37 8.89
N SER A 811 -28.72 -9.37 8.29
CA SER A 811 -28.58 -9.54 6.84
C SER A 811 -29.91 -9.71 6.10
N TYR A 812 -30.89 -10.38 6.73
CA TYR A 812 -32.24 -10.52 6.21
C TYR A 812 -33.11 -9.29 6.48
N TYR A 813 -33.19 -8.85 7.75
CA TYR A 813 -34.15 -7.83 8.17
C TYR A 813 -33.82 -6.42 7.68
N TYR A 814 -32.58 -6.12 7.28
CA TYR A 814 -32.25 -4.82 6.65
C TYR A 814 -33.08 -4.56 5.38
N LEU A 815 -33.32 -5.60 4.55
CA LEU A 815 -34.09 -5.49 3.31
C LEU A 815 -35.52 -6.06 3.40
N ALA A 816 -35.89 -6.70 4.51
CA ALA A 816 -37.25 -7.16 4.77
C ALA A 816 -38.29 -6.02 4.79
N THR A 817 -39.58 -6.37 4.75
CA THR A 817 -40.65 -5.37 4.77
C THR A 817 -40.76 -4.68 6.14
N PRO A 818 -41.30 -3.44 6.18
CA PRO A 818 -41.59 -2.76 7.45
C PRO A 818 -42.54 -3.52 8.38
N ALA A 819 -43.33 -4.48 7.86
CA ALA A 819 -44.18 -5.35 8.67
C ALA A 819 -43.34 -6.40 9.41
N GLU A 820 -42.48 -7.14 8.69
CA GLU A 820 -41.57 -8.14 9.26
C GLU A 820 -40.59 -7.52 10.27
N GLN A 821 -40.05 -6.33 9.96
CA GLN A 821 -39.21 -5.55 10.89
C GLN A 821 -39.98 -5.18 12.17
N THR A 822 -41.22 -4.69 12.05
CA THR A 822 -42.05 -4.31 13.20
C THR A 822 -42.48 -5.54 14.03
N GLU A 823 -42.69 -6.69 13.40
CA GLU A 823 -43.01 -7.95 14.08
C GLU A 823 -41.80 -8.51 14.86
N ARG A 824 -40.59 -8.42 14.29
CA ARG A 824 -39.35 -8.92 14.93
C ARG A 824 -38.76 -7.97 15.99
N TYR A 825 -38.85 -6.65 15.78
CA TYR A 825 -38.13 -5.64 16.58
C TYR A 825 -39.04 -4.58 17.22
N GLY A 826 -40.36 -4.64 17.03
CA GLY A 826 -41.30 -3.62 17.53
C GLY A 826 -41.31 -2.31 16.73
N SER A 827 -40.36 -2.11 15.82
CA SER A 827 -40.26 -0.93 14.95
C SER A 827 -39.71 -1.27 13.57
N ARG A 828 -40.15 -0.55 12.54
CA ARG A 828 -39.52 -0.54 11.20
C ARG A 828 -38.15 0.14 11.23
N PHE A 829 -37.29 -0.20 10.26
CA PHE A 829 -36.02 0.47 10.04
C PHE A 829 -36.16 1.65 9.04
N THR A 830 -35.20 2.57 9.07
CA THR A 830 -34.95 3.56 8.00
C THR A 830 -33.75 3.06 7.21
N VAL A 831 -33.90 2.81 5.90
CA VAL A 831 -32.88 2.11 5.11
C VAL A 831 -32.61 2.79 3.76
N SER A 832 -31.33 2.94 3.44
CA SER A 832 -30.76 3.43 2.18
C SER A 832 -29.67 2.48 1.68
N LEU A 833 -28.95 2.83 0.60
CA LEU A 833 -27.93 2.00 -0.04
C LEU A 833 -28.42 0.57 -0.31
N ARG A 834 -29.62 0.41 -0.87
CA ARG A 834 -30.28 -0.90 -1.01
C ARG A 834 -29.55 -1.80 -2.00
N GLN A 835 -28.92 -1.22 -3.02
CA GLN A 835 -28.02 -1.94 -3.93
C GLN A 835 -26.81 -2.52 -3.19
N ALA A 836 -26.12 -1.72 -2.36
CA ALA A 836 -25.03 -2.20 -1.51
C ALA A 836 -25.47 -3.37 -0.61
N HIS A 837 -26.61 -3.20 0.08
CA HIS A 837 -27.08 -4.17 1.07
C HIS A 837 -27.68 -5.45 0.45
N SER A 838 -27.82 -5.55 -0.88
CA SER A 838 -28.26 -6.80 -1.53
C SER A 838 -27.32 -7.97 -1.21
N ARG A 839 -26.01 -7.68 -1.04
CA ARG A 839 -24.98 -8.68 -0.75
C ARG A 839 -25.20 -9.41 0.59
N LEU A 840 -25.87 -8.75 1.54
CA LEU A 840 -26.26 -9.35 2.82
C LEU A 840 -27.40 -10.37 2.63
N LEU A 841 -28.46 -9.96 1.93
CA LEU A 841 -29.60 -10.82 1.62
C LEU A 841 -29.18 -11.97 0.68
N ALA A 842 -28.19 -11.75 -0.18
CA ALA A 842 -27.55 -12.79 -0.99
C ALA A 842 -26.84 -13.84 -0.13
N ARG A 843 -26.03 -13.45 0.86
CA ARG A 843 -25.44 -14.41 1.81
C ARG A 843 -26.51 -15.17 2.58
N TRP A 844 -27.50 -14.46 3.12
CA TRP A 844 -28.59 -15.08 3.87
C TRP A 844 -29.33 -16.12 3.00
N ALA A 845 -29.63 -15.77 1.76
CA ALA A 845 -30.27 -16.65 0.79
C ALA A 845 -29.42 -17.87 0.45
N ALA A 846 -28.11 -17.70 0.27
CA ALA A 846 -27.17 -18.80 0.00
C ALA A 846 -27.11 -19.78 1.18
N VAL A 847 -26.89 -19.28 2.41
CA VAL A 847 -26.82 -20.09 3.64
C VAL A 847 -28.13 -20.85 3.90
N ASN A 848 -29.28 -20.21 3.66
CA ASN A 848 -30.60 -20.81 3.89
C ASN A 848 -31.17 -21.58 2.67
N GLY A 849 -30.45 -21.64 1.54
CA GLY A 849 -30.96 -22.22 0.29
C GLY A 849 -32.24 -21.56 -0.25
N ASN A 850 -32.46 -20.27 0.06
CA ASN A 850 -33.72 -19.58 -0.15
C ASN A 850 -33.74 -18.78 -1.47
N GLU A 851 -34.13 -19.47 -2.54
CA GLU A 851 -34.30 -18.93 -3.91
C GLU A 851 -35.20 -17.67 -3.99
N THR A 852 -36.18 -17.53 -3.08
CA THR A 852 -37.05 -16.35 -3.03
C THR A 852 -36.31 -15.12 -2.49
N ALA A 853 -35.48 -15.30 -1.45
CA ALA A 853 -34.61 -14.23 -0.96
C ALA A 853 -33.49 -13.91 -1.96
N ALA A 854 -32.96 -14.89 -2.68
CA ALA A 854 -31.98 -14.66 -3.74
C ALA A 854 -32.56 -13.80 -4.88
N ARG A 855 -33.77 -14.12 -5.38
CA ARG A 855 -34.49 -13.24 -6.33
C ARG A 855 -34.79 -11.87 -5.75
N ALA A 856 -35.11 -11.76 -4.45
CA ALA A 856 -35.35 -10.47 -3.81
C ALA A 856 -34.06 -9.63 -3.68
N ALA A 857 -32.90 -10.24 -3.44
CA ALA A 857 -31.60 -9.58 -3.47
C ALA A 857 -31.30 -9.01 -4.86
N TRP A 858 -31.44 -9.81 -5.92
CA TRP A 858 -31.28 -9.34 -7.31
C TRP A 858 -32.30 -8.24 -7.68
N THR A 859 -33.58 -8.40 -7.31
CA THR A 859 -34.62 -7.37 -7.52
C THR A 859 -34.23 -6.06 -6.84
N THR A 860 -33.66 -6.14 -5.63
CA THR A 860 -33.21 -4.96 -4.87
C THR A 860 -31.99 -4.31 -5.52
N TYR A 861 -31.00 -5.12 -5.90
CA TYR A 861 -29.78 -4.70 -6.61
C TYR A 861 -30.10 -3.91 -7.89
N PHE A 862 -31.08 -4.32 -8.70
CA PHE A 862 -31.49 -3.58 -9.90
C PHE A 862 -32.39 -2.37 -9.64
N SER A 863 -32.87 -2.16 -8.40
CA SER A 863 -33.86 -1.12 -8.07
C SER A 863 -33.25 0.21 -7.63
N ASP A 864 -32.01 0.20 -7.16
CA ASP A 864 -31.32 1.31 -6.48
C ASP A 864 -29.89 1.48 -7.03
N GLY A 865 -29.19 2.56 -6.68
CA GLY A 865 -27.81 2.82 -7.16
C GLY A 865 -27.68 2.83 -8.70
N LEU A 866 -26.62 2.23 -9.22
CA LEU A 866 -26.36 2.13 -10.66
C LEU A 866 -27.24 1.05 -11.31
N ARG A 867 -28.03 1.41 -12.32
CA ARG A 867 -29.01 0.52 -12.95
C ARG A 867 -28.51 0.02 -14.31
N GLU A 868 -29.12 -1.04 -14.83
CA GLU A 868 -28.93 -1.46 -16.23
C GLU A 868 -29.25 -0.34 -17.25
N THR A 869 -30.04 0.65 -16.84
CA THR A 869 -30.42 1.83 -17.63
C THR A 869 -29.57 3.08 -17.34
N SER A 870 -28.51 2.99 -16.52
CA SER A 870 -27.50 4.05 -16.43
C SER A 870 -26.73 4.17 -17.77
N PRO A 871 -26.02 5.28 -18.05
CA PRO A 871 -25.40 5.49 -19.35
C PRO A 871 -24.31 4.48 -19.74
N TRP A 872 -23.56 3.93 -18.78
CA TRP A 872 -22.45 2.97 -18.99
C TRP A 872 -21.44 3.40 -20.08
N ALA A 873 -21.25 4.71 -20.19
CA ALA A 873 -20.37 5.37 -21.14
C ALA A 873 -19.86 6.70 -20.54
N THR A 874 -18.72 7.18 -21.05
CA THR A 874 -18.21 8.53 -20.81
C THR A 874 -18.62 9.50 -21.93
N GLU A 875 -18.65 10.80 -21.66
CA GLU A 875 -18.79 11.86 -22.66
C GLU A 875 -17.53 12.72 -22.75
N ARG A 876 -17.02 12.97 -23.97
CA ARG A 876 -15.81 13.77 -24.21
C ARG A 876 -16.14 15.27 -24.20
N ILE A 877 -15.98 15.92 -23.06
CA ILE A 877 -16.22 17.36 -22.92
C ILE A 877 -14.97 18.15 -23.32
N SER A 878 -15.16 19.23 -24.07
CA SER A 878 -14.06 20.06 -24.59
C SER A 878 -14.51 21.46 -24.99
N GLY A 879 -13.54 22.39 -25.10
CA GLY A 879 -13.77 23.77 -25.52
C GLY A 879 -13.39 24.77 -24.43
N SER A 880 -13.73 26.05 -24.63
CA SER A 880 -13.27 27.17 -23.80
C SER A 880 -13.95 27.29 -22.43
N GLY A 881 -14.75 26.30 -22.01
CA GLY A 881 -15.32 26.23 -20.67
C GLY A 881 -14.47 25.43 -19.68
N LEU A 882 -13.46 24.69 -20.16
CA LEU A 882 -12.66 23.76 -19.37
C LEU A 882 -11.17 24.13 -19.46
N LEU A 883 -10.40 23.76 -18.43
CA LEU A 883 -8.93 23.90 -18.43
C LEU A 883 -8.27 22.97 -19.46
N ALA A 884 -8.76 21.73 -19.54
CA ALA A 884 -8.35 20.72 -20.51
C ALA A 884 -9.56 19.85 -20.94
N PRO A 885 -9.55 19.23 -22.13
CA PRO A 885 -10.60 18.29 -22.53
C PRO A 885 -10.54 16.96 -21.76
N VAL A 886 -11.69 16.49 -21.25
CA VAL A 886 -11.84 15.32 -20.36
C VAL A 886 -12.89 14.33 -20.89
N ASP A 887 -12.87 13.08 -20.42
CA ASP A 887 -13.89 12.05 -20.68
C ASP A 887 -14.63 11.72 -19.39
N GLU A 888 -15.80 12.31 -19.17
CA GLU A 888 -16.49 12.24 -17.87
C GLU A 888 -17.63 11.20 -17.83
N ALA A 889 -17.84 10.60 -16.66
CA ALA A 889 -19.05 9.85 -16.32
C ALA A 889 -19.82 10.59 -15.21
N ALA A 890 -20.30 11.81 -15.48
CA ALA A 890 -20.93 12.71 -14.50
C ALA A 890 -22.22 12.17 -13.81
N TRP A 891 -22.63 10.94 -14.15
CA TRP A 891 -23.72 10.17 -13.54
C TRP A 891 -23.23 9.22 -12.43
N LEU A 892 -21.93 9.15 -12.17
CA LEU A 892 -21.26 8.22 -11.26
C LEU A 892 -20.65 8.96 -10.06
N SER A 893 -20.66 8.31 -8.89
CA SER A 893 -19.90 8.70 -7.70
C SER A 893 -19.01 7.54 -7.24
N THR A 894 -18.08 7.80 -6.32
CA THR A 894 -17.16 6.76 -5.82
C THR A 894 -17.86 5.77 -4.90
N ASN A 895 -18.82 6.27 -4.12
CA ASN A 895 -19.80 5.48 -3.38
C ASN A 895 -20.55 4.48 -4.29
N ASP A 896 -21.05 4.95 -5.43
CA ASP A 896 -21.73 4.10 -6.42
C ASP A 896 -20.77 3.10 -7.09
N PHE A 897 -19.56 3.54 -7.45
CA PHE A 897 -18.51 2.71 -8.03
C PHE A 897 -18.15 1.53 -7.11
N ALA A 898 -17.83 1.81 -5.85
CA ALA A 898 -17.42 0.82 -4.87
C ALA A 898 -18.54 -0.18 -4.53
N GLN A 899 -19.74 0.33 -4.23
CA GLN A 899 -20.84 -0.52 -3.78
C GLN A 899 -21.56 -1.26 -4.91
N TYR A 900 -21.61 -0.71 -6.14
CA TYR A 900 -21.99 -1.50 -7.31
C TYR A 900 -20.98 -2.63 -7.53
N GLY A 901 -19.68 -2.32 -7.41
CA GLY A 901 -18.59 -3.29 -7.53
C GLY A 901 -18.72 -4.48 -6.58
N LEU A 902 -18.81 -4.19 -5.28
CA LEU A 902 -18.96 -5.21 -4.23
C LEU A 902 -20.27 -5.99 -4.37
N ALA A 903 -21.41 -5.32 -4.58
CA ALA A 903 -22.69 -6.00 -4.72
C ALA A 903 -22.74 -6.89 -5.97
N SER A 904 -22.15 -6.46 -7.09
CA SER A 904 -22.01 -7.29 -8.29
C SER A 904 -21.24 -8.57 -8.02
N ILE A 905 -20.02 -8.44 -7.51
CA ILE A 905 -19.09 -9.56 -7.27
C ILE A 905 -19.72 -10.58 -6.31
N GLN A 906 -20.30 -10.09 -5.22
CA GLN A 906 -20.78 -10.94 -4.13
C GLN A 906 -22.15 -11.54 -4.43
N ASN A 907 -23.06 -10.82 -5.09
CA ASN A 907 -24.31 -11.43 -5.57
C ASN A 907 -24.02 -12.50 -6.64
N LEU A 908 -23.03 -12.30 -7.53
CA LEU A 908 -22.63 -13.34 -8.49
C LEU A 908 -22.06 -14.57 -7.75
N ALA A 909 -21.10 -14.39 -6.87
CA ALA A 909 -20.47 -15.50 -6.13
C ALA A 909 -21.45 -16.30 -5.25
N LEU A 910 -22.46 -15.65 -4.67
CA LEU A 910 -23.37 -16.25 -3.70
C LEU A 910 -24.69 -16.75 -4.33
N ILE A 911 -25.22 -16.08 -5.36
CA ILE A 911 -26.57 -16.30 -5.89
C ILE A 911 -26.72 -16.13 -7.42
N ALA A 912 -25.65 -16.27 -8.23
CA ALA A 912 -25.73 -16.12 -9.69
C ALA A 912 -26.81 -16.98 -10.37
N ASP A 913 -27.12 -18.18 -9.86
CA ASP A 913 -28.16 -19.05 -10.44
C ASP A 913 -29.58 -18.52 -10.27
N SER A 914 -29.81 -17.56 -9.36
CA SER A 914 -31.09 -16.86 -9.21
C SER A 914 -31.21 -15.59 -10.06
N LEU A 915 -30.20 -15.24 -10.87
CA LEU A 915 -30.17 -14.02 -11.69
C LEU A 915 -31.06 -14.10 -12.94
N GLU A 916 -31.33 -15.30 -13.46
CA GLU A 916 -32.10 -15.49 -14.71
C GLU A 916 -33.61 -15.73 -14.49
N GLY A 917 -34.05 -15.80 -13.23
CA GLY A 917 -35.42 -16.18 -12.82
C GLY A 917 -36.35 -15.03 -12.44
#